data_AF-A0A3S9P9K4-F1
#
_entry.id   AF-A0A3S9P9K4-F1
#
_cell.length_a   1.000
_cell.length_b   1.000
_cell.length_c   1.000
_cell.angle_alpha   90.00
_cell.angle_beta   90.00
_cell.angle_gamma   90.00
#
_symmetry.space_group_name_H-M   'P 1'
#
loop_
_entity.id
_entity.type
_entity.pdbx_description
1 polymer ?
#
loop_
_entity_poly.entity_id
_entity_poly.type
_entity_poly.pdbx_seq_one_letter_code
_entity_poly.pdbx_strand_id
1 'polypeptide(L)'
;MKTLIIFLVLIPFSIFAQTVTPVQKNDFSFLKNEISNDTKFVFLGEAKHRYKKIFDTQIDIIKYLVDSMGYNMVTFESSYYNLEKANENIEKGASKLSEYRSNIFPIWTQHSNFDTLVNFLDDRDVKIRGFDNQFTNRNLRPHISGDFNKYQEQIQNYELWEEAVIQVGETYIPKKGVTYSDLHSIHQKLFDVINKDQKIDIKRRDFLIATLSNINSLIEDYYRDHIDTLTNDTFKAYNSNTRDSLMAENLERLSNNYPNKKIICIGANGHFAKDIKFMDPSESKKYKPMGERITEKYGDKSVFILAITGFDDMYTITPSIEKSFHKKNFKYGYKSLNEKSNFSSYAYDLNTNITFDWSNVFDGLFLIHNISDYTNVTFADQNSKQGIPYLHILNDKNKLIGVCDINGEYNFLNSKKEIITLSGIGYEPKTIDTSSLNDTLFLNENSRILGEVEIYSKGISAKKIMKNVRKNISKNYNQEGFVLAAENELINETDNKILKRRLYDVIDPNGYSDLNYVTRLMFKVDEWRYIKNDTSITCVVEEELDSLRYSNIIIGTGFQNLKDIIDRRHHNFLNSKHNYQFILQENEYINKQLHYVVYFKAENPGYKNTGGNYYIDIKNYSGKLYVNASNYAITKAIINTIYNPRNDRNIMTDNFYKLNLKNKQYSHETFYYKKTNGFYYLSKHEVYSNLRKNIVSKTTYELTDKPHKKGFKIKH
;
A
#
# COMPACT_ATOMS: atom_id res chain seq x y z
N MET A 1 -80.69 -7.21 21.69
CA MET A 1 -79.67 -6.74 20.73
C MET A 1 -78.66 -7.85 20.53
N LYS A 2 -78.60 -8.40 19.31
CA LYS A 2 -77.72 -9.52 18.93
C LYS A 2 -76.33 -8.97 18.61
N THR A 3 -75.31 -9.39 19.35
CA THR A 3 -73.91 -9.13 19.01
C THR A 3 -73.43 -10.30 18.16
N LEU A 4 -73.20 -10.01 16.88
CA LEU A 4 -72.77 -10.96 15.85
C LEU A 4 -71.29 -11.29 16.05
N ILE A 5 -70.99 -12.51 16.50
CA ILE A 5 -69.64 -13.07 16.54
C ILE A 5 -69.34 -13.62 15.14
N ILE A 6 -68.50 -12.92 14.38
CA ILE A 6 -67.95 -13.41 13.11
C ILE A 6 -66.73 -14.29 13.44
N PHE A 7 -66.89 -15.61 13.25
CA PHE A 7 -65.78 -16.54 13.22
C PHE A 7 -64.96 -16.31 11.95
N LEU A 8 -63.81 -15.65 12.09
CA LEU A 8 -62.81 -15.56 11.04
C LEU A 8 -62.03 -16.89 11.04
N VAL A 9 -62.41 -17.79 10.13
CA VAL A 9 -61.66 -19.01 9.84
C VAL A 9 -60.32 -18.58 9.23
N LEU A 10 -59.28 -18.54 10.08
CA LEU A 10 -57.88 -18.48 9.66
C LEU A 10 -57.56 -19.81 8.96
N ILE A 11 -57.79 -19.86 7.66
CA ILE A 11 -57.12 -20.85 6.80
C ILE A 11 -55.62 -20.52 6.90
N PRO A 12 -54.77 -21.43 7.39
CA PRO A 12 -53.34 -21.21 7.33
C PRO A 12 -52.98 -21.27 5.85
N PHE A 13 -52.71 -20.11 5.25
CA PHE A 13 -51.93 -20.05 4.03
C PHE A 13 -50.61 -20.75 4.36
N SER A 14 -50.53 -22.02 3.95
CA SER A 14 -49.31 -22.79 3.95
C SER A 14 -48.43 -22.15 2.90
N ILE A 15 -47.70 -21.10 3.29
CA ILE A 15 -46.58 -20.56 2.54
C ILE A 15 -45.63 -21.75 2.42
N PHE A 16 -45.58 -22.38 1.24
CA PHE A 16 -44.53 -23.32 0.90
C PHE A 16 -43.22 -22.64 1.28
N ALA A 17 -42.58 -23.17 2.32
CA ALA A 17 -41.35 -22.61 2.83
C ALA A 17 -40.33 -22.66 1.69
N GLN A 18 -39.94 -21.48 1.20
CA GLN A 18 -38.82 -21.28 0.28
C GLN A 18 -37.55 -21.75 0.98
N THR A 19 -37.30 -23.05 0.96
CA THR A 19 -36.30 -23.68 1.81
C THR A 19 -34.96 -23.69 1.10
N VAL A 20 -33.96 -23.09 1.75
CA VAL A 20 -32.56 -23.33 1.44
C VAL A 20 -32.24 -24.76 1.83
N THR A 21 -31.79 -25.56 0.87
CA THR A 21 -31.36 -26.95 1.09
C THR A 21 -29.93 -26.96 1.61
N PRO A 22 -29.64 -27.57 2.77
CA PRO A 22 -28.28 -27.73 3.25
C PRO A 22 -27.43 -28.54 2.26
N VAL A 23 -26.21 -28.07 2.01
CA VAL A 23 -25.24 -28.74 1.14
C VAL A 23 -24.10 -29.29 2.00
N GLN A 24 -23.81 -30.58 1.84
CA GLN A 24 -22.65 -31.21 2.48
C GLN A 24 -21.36 -30.70 1.81
N LYS A 25 -20.29 -30.55 2.59
CA LYS A 25 -19.00 -30.08 2.05
C LYS A 25 -18.54 -31.02 0.94
N ASN A 26 -18.15 -30.45 -0.20
CA ASN A 26 -17.69 -31.16 -1.41
C ASN A 26 -18.74 -32.04 -2.11
N ASP A 27 -20.02 -31.98 -1.71
CA ASP A 27 -21.10 -32.64 -2.42
C ASP A 27 -21.88 -31.63 -3.25
N PHE A 28 -21.45 -31.46 -4.50
CA PHE A 28 -22.13 -30.63 -5.49
C PHE A 28 -23.00 -31.46 -6.46
N SER A 29 -23.38 -32.68 -6.06
CA SER A 29 -24.19 -33.57 -6.89
C SER A 29 -25.50 -32.96 -7.36
N PHE A 30 -26.10 -32.10 -6.55
CA PHE A 30 -27.32 -31.35 -6.87
C PHE A 30 -27.19 -30.52 -8.16
N LEU A 31 -25.99 -30.04 -8.52
CA LEU A 31 -25.77 -29.27 -9.75
C LEU A 31 -26.06 -30.07 -11.01
N LYS A 32 -26.02 -31.41 -10.98
CA LYS A 32 -26.43 -32.24 -12.13
C LYS A 32 -27.92 -32.13 -12.44
N ASN A 33 -28.73 -31.78 -11.45
CA ASN A 33 -30.18 -31.62 -11.63
C ASN A 33 -30.55 -30.18 -12.00
N GLU A 34 -29.72 -29.20 -11.62
CA GLU A 34 -29.95 -27.78 -11.86
C GLU A 34 -29.37 -27.29 -13.20
N ILE A 35 -28.23 -27.87 -13.62
CA ILE A 35 -27.53 -27.47 -14.84
C ILE A 35 -27.90 -28.45 -15.96
N SER A 36 -28.52 -27.92 -17.03
CA SER A 36 -28.85 -28.72 -18.22
C SER A 36 -27.59 -29.25 -18.90
N ASN A 37 -27.70 -30.40 -19.57
CA ASN A 37 -26.62 -30.95 -20.41
C ASN A 37 -26.26 -30.00 -21.57
N ASP A 38 -27.22 -29.20 -22.04
CA ASP A 38 -27.05 -28.20 -23.10
C ASP A 38 -26.37 -26.91 -22.60
N THR A 39 -26.17 -26.75 -21.29
CA THR A 39 -25.58 -25.54 -20.72
C THR A 39 -24.11 -25.42 -21.13
N LYS A 40 -23.82 -24.43 -21.97
CA LYS A 40 -22.47 -24.10 -22.43
C LYS A 40 -21.71 -23.22 -21.45
N PHE A 41 -22.40 -22.26 -20.82
CA PHE A 41 -21.79 -21.28 -19.92
C PHE A 41 -22.31 -21.46 -18.50
N VAL A 42 -21.40 -21.67 -17.55
CA VAL A 42 -21.70 -21.60 -16.11
C VAL A 42 -21.00 -20.39 -15.53
N PHE A 43 -21.78 -19.42 -15.07
CA PHE A 43 -21.28 -18.23 -14.40
C PHE A 43 -21.27 -18.48 -12.89
N LEU A 44 -20.07 -18.47 -12.29
CA LEU A 44 -19.85 -18.55 -10.85
C LEU A 44 -19.58 -17.16 -10.33
N GLY A 45 -20.63 -16.49 -9.90
CA GLY A 45 -20.54 -15.10 -9.46
C GLY A 45 -20.16 -14.98 -7.98
N GLU A 46 -19.50 -13.89 -7.60
CA GLU A 46 -19.22 -13.52 -6.22
C GLU A 46 -19.91 -12.21 -5.82
N ALA A 47 -20.55 -12.19 -4.65
CA ALA A 47 -21.26 -11.00 -4.15
C ALA A 47 -20.29 -9.87 -3.76
N LYS A 48 -19.01 -10.20 -3.52
CA LYS A 48 -17.93 -9.24 -3.28
C LYS A 48 -16.57 -9.90 -3.50
N HIS A 49 -15.66 -9.19 -4.16
CA HIS A 49 -14.30 -9.65 -4.36
C HIS A 49 -13.52 -9.80 -3.05
N ARG A 50 -12.43 -10.58 -3.09
CA ARG A 50 -11.42 -10.77 -2.02
C ARG A 50 -11.89 -11.56 -0.80
N TYR A 51 -13.05 -12.20 -0.87
CA TYR A 51 -13.52 -13.14 0.13
C TYR A 51 -12.99 -14.54 -0.18
N LYS A 52 -11.97 -14.98 0.57
CA LYS A 52 -11.29 -16.27 0.43
C LYS A 52 -12.29 -17.43 0.47
N LYS A 53 -13.24 -17.43 1.42
CA LYS A 53 -14.24 -18.51 1.51
C LYS A 53 -15.14 -18.60 0.28
N ILE A 54 -15.47 -17.47 -0.35
CA ILE A 54 -16.22 -17.46 -1.62
C ILE A 54 -15.36 -18.08 -2.72
N PHE A 55 -14.12 -17.62 -2.87
CA PHE A 55 -13.22 -18.13 -3.91
C PHE A 55 -12.87 -19.61 -3.72
N ASP A 56 -12.63 -20.07 -2.49
CA ASP A 56 -12.43 -21.49 -2.18
C ASP A 56 -13.64 -22.33 -2.59
N THR A 57 -14.84 -21.82 -2.34
CA THR A 57 -16.09 -22.49 -2.74
C THR A 57 -16.22 -22.56 -4.26
N GLN A 58 -15.87 -21.48 -4.98
CA GLN A 58 -15.80 -21.48 -6.43
C GLN A 58 -14.81 -22.52 -6.95
N ILE A 59 -13.63 -22.66 -6.33
CA ILE A 59 -12.64 -23.69 -6.69
C ILE A 59 -13.24 -25.09 -6.55
N ASP A 60 -13.93 -25.37 -5.44
CA ASP A 60 -14.53 -26.69 -5.21
C ASP A 60 -15.66 -26.98 -6.21
N ILE A 61 -16.47 -25.98 -6.56
CA ILE A 61 -17.49 -26.09 -7.62
C ILE A 61 -16.84 -26.31 -8.98
N ILE A 62 -15.79 -25.56 -9.33
CA ILE A 62 -15.05 -25.71 -10.60
C ILE A 62 -14.53 -27.14 -10.74
N LYS A 63 -13.92 -27.67 -9.68
CA LYS A 63 -13.42 -29.06 -9.68
C LYS A 63 -14.54 -30.04 -9.97
N TYR A 64 -15.69 -29.88 -9.34
CA TYR A 64 -16.85 -30.72 -9.60
C TYR A 64 -17.37 -30.59 -11.04
N LEU A 65 -17.52 -29.37 -11.56
CA LEU A 65 -17.98 -29.13 -12.93
C LEU A 65 -17.03 -29.74 -13.97
N VAL A 66 -15.72 -29.65 -13.74
CA VAL A 66 -14.70 -30.26 -14.60
C VAL A 66 -14.77 -31.78 -14.53
N ASP A 67 -14.65 -32.38 -13.33
CA ASP A 67 -14.56 -33.84 -13.16
C ASP A 67 -15.88 -34.56 -13.46
N SER A 68 -17.01 -33.97 -13.08
CA SER A 68 -18.31 -34.64 -13.11
C SER A 68 -19.26 -34.18 -14.22
N MET A 69 -18.99 -33.02 -14.85
CA MET A 69 -19.91 -32.42 -15.85
C MET A 69 -19.21 -31.99 -17.15
N GLY A 70 -17.93 -32.34 -17.32
CA GLY A 70 -17.18 -32.20 -18.57
C GLY A 70 -16.85 -30.76 -18.97
N TYR A 71 -16.89 -29.81 -18.03
CA TYR A 71 -16.42 -28.45 -18.29
C TYR A 71 -14.91 -28.44 -18.48
N ASN A 72 -14.44 -27.70 -19.49
CA ASN A 72 -13.06 -27.81 -19.98
C ASN A 72 -12.46 -26.49 -20.46
N MET A 73 -13.06 -25.38 -20.03
CA MET A 73 -12.48 -24.04 -20.07
C MET A 73 -12.94 -23.26 -18.83
N VAL A 74 -12.00 -22.58 -18.18
CA VAL A 74 -12.27 -21.62 -17.10
C VAL A 74 -11.86 -20.24 -17.57
N THR A 75 -12.76 -19.28 -17.46
CA THR A 75 -12.52 -17.89 -17.83
C THR A 75 -12.67 -16.99 -16.62
N PHE A 76 -11.80 -15.99 -16.52
CA PHE A 76 -11.80 -15.02 -15.44
C PHE A 76 -12.24 -13.65 -15.95
N GLU A 77 -12.91 -12.88 -15.09
CA GLU A 77 -13.05 -11.42 -15.17
C GLU A 77 -11.67 -10.79 -14.96
N SER A 78 -10.74 -11.10 -15.86
CA SER A 78 -9.37 -10.61 -15.95
C SER A 78 -9.05 -10.41 -17.43
N SER A 79 -7.94 -9.70 -17.69
CA SER A 79 -7.62 -9.22 -19.02
C SER A 79 -7.65 -10.31 -20.10
N TYR A 80 -8.48 -10.10 -21.12
CA TYR A 80 -8.49 -10.88 -22.35
C TYR A 80 -7.11 -10.87 -23.02
N TYR A 81 -6.51 -9.68 -23.14
CA TYR A 81 -5.19 -9.52 -23.77
C TYR A 81 -4.09 -10.21 -22.97
N ASN A 82 -3.95 -9.90 -21.68
CA ASN A 82 -2.84 -10.46 -20.89
C ASN A 82 -2.93 -11.98 -20.78
N LEU A 83 -4.14 -12.56 -20.68
CA LEU A 83 -4.27 -14.01 -20.64
C LEU A 83 -4.04 -14.69 -21.97
N GLU A 84 -4.35 -14.09 -23.11
CA GLU A 84 -3.94 -14.69 -24.40
C GLU A 84 -2.41 -14.67 -24.53
N LYS A 85 -1.74 -13.58 -24.14
CA LYS A 85 -0.27 -13.51 -24.10
C LYS A 85 0.34 -14.53 -23.13
N ALA A 86 -0.26 -14.72 -21.96
CA ALA A 86 0.15 -15.74 -21.00
C ALA A 86 0.11 -17.13 -21.63
N ASN A 87 -0.97 -17.45 -22.36
CA ASN A 87 -1.11 -18.73 -23.06
C ASN A 87 -0.09 -18.90 -24.19
N GLU A 88 0.20 -17.85 -24.98
CA GLU A 88 1.28 -17.89 -25.98
C GLU A 88 2.66 -18.17 -25.35
N ASN A 89 2.94 -17.59 -24.18
CA ASN A 89 4.19 -17.82 -23.45
C ASN A 89 4.27 -19.25 -22.90
N ILE A 90 3.15 -19.77 -22.37
CA ILE A 90 3.02 -21.15 -21.90
C ILE A 90 3.30 -22.14 -23.04
N GLU A 91 2.74 -21.89 -24.22
CA GLU A 91 3.01 -22.70 -25.43
C GLU A 91 4.50 -22.67 -25.82
N LYS A 92 5.23 -21.60 -25.47
CA LYS A 92 6.68 -21.46 -25.66
C LYS A 92 7.51 -22.01 -24.48
N GLY A 93 6.88 -22.65 -23.51
CA GLY A 93 7.55 -23.31 -22.38
C GLY A 93 7.63 -22.49 -21.09
N ALA A 94 6.92 -21.35 -20.99
CA ALA A 94 6.83 -20.61 -19.73
C ALA A 94 6.00 -21.39 -18.68
N SER A 95 6.28 -21.15 -17.39
CA SER A 95 5.55 -21.77 -16.29
C SER A 95 4.09 -21.29 -16.27
N LYS A 96 3.14 -22.22 -16.40
CA LYS A 96 1.69 -21.96 -16.30
C LYS A 96 1.33 -21.21 -15.01
N LEU A 97 1.84 -21.67 -13.87
CA LEU A 97 1.57 -21.04 -12.59
C LEU A 97 2.05 -19.60 -12.52
N SER A 98 3.28 -19.34 -12.99
CA SER A 98 3.85 -17.98 -13.02
C SER A 98 3.08 -17.05 -13.95
N GLU A 99 2.74 -17.55 -15.15
CA GLU A 99 2.02 -16.79 -16.17
C GLU A 99 0.60 -16.45 -15.70
N TYR A 100 -0.16 -17.42 -15.18
CA TYR A 100 -1.51 -17.13 -14.68
C TYR A 100 -1.51 -16.28 -13.42
N ARG A 101 -0.56 -16.44 -12.49
CA ARG A 101 -0.44 -15.54 -11.33
C ARG A 101 -0.20 -14.08 -11.71
N SER A 102 0.56 -13.85 -12.78
CA SER A 102 0.93 -12.51 -13.23
C SER A 102 -0.13 -11.83 -14.12
N ASN A 103 -1.01 -12.62 -14.73
CA ASN A 103 -1.96 -12.16 -15.74
C ASN A 103 -3.45 -12.34 -15.35
N ILE A 104 -3.76 -12.97 -14.21
CA ILE A 104 -5.09 -12.93 -13.55
C ILE A 104 -5.09 -11.86 -12.46
N PHE A 105 -6.21 -11.14 -12.28
CA PHE A 105 -6.24 -10.05 -11.30
C PHE A 105 -5.85 -10.54 -9.89
N PRO A 106 -5.07 -9.73 -9.14
CA PRO A 106 -4.59 -10.12 -7.82
C PRO A 106 -5.69 -10.46 -6.81
N ILE A 107 -6.92 -10.01 -7.04
CA ILE A 107 -8.07 -10.36 -6.19
C ILE A 107 -8.34 -11.87 -6.15
N TRP A 108 -7.95 -12.64 -7.17
CA TRP A 108 -8.01 -14.11 -7.14
C TRP A 108 -6.63 -14.74 -6.87
N THR A 109 -5.56 -14.19 -7.44
CA THR A 109 -4.22 -14.82 -7.36
C THR A 109 -3.52 -14.68 -6.01
N GLN A 110 -3.96 -13.74 -5.17
CA GLN A 110 -3.44 -13.57 -3.81
C GLN A 110 -3.93 -14.64 -2.82
N HIS A 111 -4.94 -15.42 -3.18
CA HIS A 111 -5.44 -16.50 -2.33
C HIS A 111 -4.53 -17.73 -2.42
N SER A 112 -4.23 -18.35 -1.27
CA SER A 112 -3.32 -19.49 -1.17
C SER A 112 -3.78 -20.72 -1.98
N ASN A 113 -5.08 -20.85 -2.26
CA ASN A 113 -5.64 -21.96 -3.02
C ASN A 113 -5.65 -21.74 -4.54
N PHE A 114 -5.22 -20.58 -5.03
CA PHE A 114 -5.12 -20.32 -6.47
C PHE A 114 -4.19 -21.32 -7.17
N ASP A 115 -3.05 -21.64 -6.56
CA ASP A 115 -2.08 -22.59 -7.14
C ASP A 115 -2.66 -23.99 -7.26
N THR A 116 -3.45 -24.39 -6.26
CA THR A 116 -4.20 -25.66 -6.27
C THR A 116 -5.19 -25.70 -7.43
N LEU A 117 -5.88 -24.59 -7.72
CA LEU A 117 -6.76 -24.50 -8.88
C LEU A 117 -5.97 -24.64 -10.17
N VAL A 118 -4.89 -23.86 -10.36
CA VAL A 118 -4.10 -23.89 -11.59
C VAL A 118 -3.54 -25.29 -11.86
N ASN A 119 -2.96 -25.94 -10.85
CA ASN A 119 -2.42 -27.29 -11.00
C ASN A 119 -3.53 -28.31 -11.33
N PHE A 120 -4.67 -28.23 -10.64
CA PHE A 120 -5.82 -29.09 -10.93
C PHE A 120 -6.30 -28.97 -12.37
N LEU A 121 -6.40 -27.74 -12.89
CA LEU A 121 -6.84 -27.46 -14.25
C LEU A 121 -5.79 -27.91 -15.28
N ASP A 122 -4.50 -27.73 -14.96
CA ASP A 122 -3.38 -28.17 -15.79
C ASP A 122 -3.38 -29.69 -15.98
N ASP A 123 -3.52 -30.45 -14.89
CA ASP A 123 -3.58 -31.92 -14.89
C ASP A 123 -4.71 -32.49 -15.77
N ARG A 124 -5.70 -31.66 -16.13
CA ARG A 124 -6.90 -32.02 -16.89
C ARG A 124 -6.99 -31.36 -18.26
N ASP A 125 -5.93 -30.66 -18.68
CA ASP A 125 -5.91 -29.88 -19.92
C ASP A 125 -7.09 -28.89 -20.04
N VAL A 126 -7.48 -28.29 -18.91
CA VAL A 126 -8.52 -27.26 -18.87
C VAL A 126 -7.90 -25.91 -19.22
N LYS A 127 -8.44 -25.27 -20.27
CA LYS A 127 -7.93 -23.98 -20.73
C LYS A 127 -8.31 -22.86 -19.77
N ILE A 128 -7.36 -21.98 -19.45
CA ILE A 128 -7.60 -20.74 -18.71
C ILE A 128 -7.55 -19.54 -19.67
N ARG A 129 -8.56 -18.67 -19.63
CA ARG A 129 -8.68 -17.46 -20.48
C ARG A 129 -9.26 -16.27 -19.69
N GLY A 130 -9.16 -15.07 -20.25
CA GLY A 130 -9.75 -13.85 -19.70
C GLY A 130 -10.81 -13.30 -20.63
N PHE A 131 -11.80 -12.59 -20.09
CA PHE A 131 -12.79 -11.88 -20.90
C PHE A 131 -12.85 -10.37 -20.62
N ASP A 132 -12.13 -9.87 -19.62
CA ASP A 132 -12.14 -8.45 -19.27
C ASP A 132 -11.38 -7.60 -20.30
N ASN A 133 -11.89 -6.41 -20.61
CA ASN A 133 -11.20 -5.45 -21.47
C ASN A 133 -10.06 -4.73 -20.73
N GLN A 134 -10.11 -4.68 -19.40
CA GLN A 134 -9.07 -4.07 -18.58
C GLN A 134 -7.78 -4.88 -18.59
N PHE A 135 -6.64 -4.20 -18.40
CA PHE A 135 -5.33 -4.84 -18.28
C PHE A 135 -5.04 -5.24 -16.84
N THR A 136 -4.35 -6.37 -16.66
CA THR A 136 -3.99 -6.94 -15.36
C THR A 136 -2.59 -6.56 -14.90
N ASN A 137 -1.64 -6.42 -15.83
CA ASN A 137 -0.24 -6.10 -15.52
C ASN A 137 0.08 -4.62 -15.79
N ARG A 138 0.83 -4.00 -14.89
CA ARG A 138 1.30 -2.60 -14.97
C ARG A 138 2.57 -2.39 -15.79
N ASN A 139 3.01 -3.36 -16.59
CA ASN A 139 4.14 -3.19 -17.50
C ASN A 139 3.69 -3.53 -18.91
N LEU A 140 2.88 -2.65 -19.49
CA LEU A 140 2.24 -2.88 -20.79
C LEU A 140 3.17 -2.58 -21.96
N ARG A 141 4.15 -1.71 -21.75
CA ARG A 141 5.03 -1.22 -22.82
C ARG A 141 5.70 -2.37 -23.61
N PRO A 142 6.34 -3.38 -23.00
CA PRO A 142 6.94 -4.47 -23.75
C PRO A 142 5.94 -5.30 -24.57
N HIS A 143 4.70 -5.43 -24.08
CA HIS A 143 3.66 -6.24 -24.73
C HIS A 143 3.04 -5.51 -25.92
N ILE A 144 2.64 -4.24 -25.73
CA ILE A 144 2.15 -3.39 -26.83
C ILE A 144 3.22 -3.22 -27.89
N SER A 145 4.46 -3.01 -27.46
CA SER A 145 5.58 -2.88 -28.38
C SER A 145 5.81 -4.14 -29.23
N GLY A 146 5.49 -5.33 -28.73
CA GLY A 146 5.60 -6.57 -29.49
C GLY A 146 4.52 -6.72 -30.57
N ASP A 147 3.28 -6.35 -30.26
CA ASP A 147 2.12 -6.71 -31.09
C ASP A 147 1.68 -5.59 -32.05
N PHE A 148 1.87 -4.32 -31.67
CA PHE A 148 1.38 -3.16 -32.43
C PHE A 148 2.49 -2.33 -33.08
N ASN A 149 3.74 -2.33 -32.57
CA ASN A 149 4.79 -1.45 -33.12
C ASN A 149 5.17 -1.75 -34.57
N LYS A 150 4.90 -2.95 -35.08
CA LYS A 150 5.10 -3.24 -36.51
C LYS A 150 4.24 -2.37 -37.43
N TYR A 151 3.21 -1.72 -36.91
CA TYR A 151 2.34 -0.80 -37.63
C TYR A 151 2.71 0.68 -37.41
N GLN A 152 3.68 0.99 -36.53
CA GLN A 152 3.98 2.37 -36.11
C GLN A 152 4.32 3.29 -37.30
N GLU A 153 5.07 2.80 -38.29
CA GLU A 153 5.50 3.59 -39.45
C GLU A 153 4.34 3.98 -40.38
N GLN A 154 3.21 3.26 -40.29
CA GLN A 154 2.00 3.52 -41.09
C GLN A 154 1.04 4.50 -40.39
N ILE A 155 1.29 4.83 -39.12
CA ILE A 155 0.36 5.53 -38.25
C ILE A 155 1.02 6.80 -37.71
N GLN A 156 0.60 7.95 -38.23
CA GLN A 156 1.06 9.24 -37.73
C GLN A 156 0.71 9.42 -36.24
N ASN A 157 1.68 9.88 -35.44
CA ASN A 157 1.55 10.08 -33.99
C ASN A 157 1.23 8.79 -33.21
N TYR A 158 1.69 7.62 -33.68
CA TYR A 158 1.49 6.34 -33.00
C TYR A 158 1.92 6.38 -31.53
N GLU A 159 3.01 7.09 -31.21
CA GLU A 159 3.54 7.23 -29.85
C GLU A 159 2.54 7.88 -28.89
N LEU A 160 1.68 8.79 -29.39
CA LEU A 160 0.63 9.40 -28.59
C LEU A 160 -0.41 8.37 -28.15
N TRP A 161 -0.79 7.48 -29.07
CA TRP A 161 -1.70 6.38 -28.76
C TRP A 161 -1.03 5.36 -27.83
N GLU A 162 0.20 4.93 -28.13
CA GLU A 162 0.94 3.98 -27.28
C GLU A 162 1.05 4.49 -25.83
N GLU A 163 1.43 5.75 -25.65
CA GLU A 163 1.51 6.37 -24.32
C GLU A 163 0.15 6.43 -23.62
N ALA A 164 -0.93 6.74 -24.34
CA ALA A 164 -2.27 6.75 -23.78
C ALA A 164 -2.70 5.36 -23.29
N VAL A 165 -2.46 4.30 -24.09
CA VAL A 165 -2.78 2.91 -23.71
C VAL A 165 -2.00 2.48 -22.48
N ILE A 166 -0.69 2.78 -22.45
CA ILE A 166 0.16 2.50 -21.28
C ILE A 166 -0.39 3.23 -20.05
N GLN A 167 -0.75 4.51 -20.18
CA GLN A 167 -1.20 5.28 -19.04
C GLN A 167 -2.54 4.78 -18.48
N VAL A 168 -3.54 4.54 -19.34
CA VAL A 168 -4.84 4.01 -18.89
C VAL A 168 -4.73 2.59 -18.39
N GLY A 169 -3.85 1.77 -18.96
CA GLY A 169 -3.69 0.38 -18.55
C GLY A 169 -2.82 0.16 -17.31
N GLU A 170 -1.86 1.06 -17.01
CA GLU A 170 -1.00 0.94 -15.82
C GLU A 170 -1.46 1.79 -14.64
N THR A 171 -2.02 2.97 -14.91
CA THR A 171 -2.36 3.96 -13.88
C THR A 171 -3.83 4.35 -13.86
N TYR A 172 -4.62 4.00 -14.87
CA TYR A 172 -6.02 4.40 -15.01
C TYR A 172 -6.22 5.92 -14.95
N ILE A 173 -5.23 6.68 -15.43
CA ILE A 173 -5.24 8.14 -15.44
C ILE A 173 -5.00 8.61 -16.88
N PRO A 174 -5.83 9.48 -17.46
CA PRO A 174 -5.57 10.09 -18.76
C PRO A 174 -4.35 11.02 -18.77
N LYS A 175 -3.63 11.09 -19.90
CA LYS A 175 -2.57 12.08 -20.12
C LYS A 175 -3.16 13.48 -20.27
N LYS A 176 -2.63 14.45 -19.51
CA LYS A 176 -3.04 15.86 -19.67
C LYS A 176 -2.68 16.38 -21.07
N GLY A 177 -3.61 17.12 -21.68
CA GLY A 177 -3.42 17.77 -22.97
C GLY A 177 -3.65 16.88 -24.19
N VAL A 178 -4.07 15.62 -23.99
CA VAL A 178 -4.45 14.70 -25.06
C VAL A 178 -5.97 14.58 -25.09
N THR A 179 -6.58 14.71 -26.27
CA THR A 179 -8.04 14.62 -26.41
C THR A 179 -8.49 13.23 -26.85
N TYR A 180 -9.72 12.86 -26.52
CA TYR A 180 -10.35 11.64 -27.04
C TYR A 180 -10.35 11.62 -28.58
N SER A 181 -10.62 12.76 -29.22
CA SER A 181 -10.66 12.87 -30.69
C SER A 181 -9.32 12.52 -31.34
N ASP A 182 -8.21 12.97 -30.75
CA ASP A 182 -6.86 12.68 -31.27
C ASP A 182 -6.58 11.17 -31.21
N LEU A 183 -6.87 10.56 -30.07
CA LEU A 183 -6.65 9.14 -29.84
C LEU A 183 -7.57 8.27 -30.69
N HIS A 184 -8.84 8.65 -30.83
CA HIS A 184 -9.81 7.91 -31.62
C HIS A 184 -9.42 7.88 -33.11
N SER A 185 -8.95 9.00 -33.66
CA SER A 185 -8.46 9.06 -35.06
C SER A 185 -7.27 8.13 -35.28
N ILE A 186 -6.30 8.11 -34.35
CA ILE A 186 -5.15 7.20 -34.42
C ILE A 186 -5.62 5.74 -34.30
N HIS A 187 -6.53 5.47 -33.37
CA HIS A 187 -7.10 4.15 -33.13
C HIS A 187 -7.78 3.57 -34.38
N GLN A 188 -8.63 4.37 -35.05
CA GLN A 188 -9.33 3.95 -36.27
C GLN A 188 -8.36 3.63 -37.41
N LYS A 189 -7.31 4.44 -37.60
CA LYS A 189 -6.27 4.15 -38.60
C LYS A 189 -5.54 2.85 -38.29
N LEU A 190 -5.21 2.60 -37.02
CA LEU A 190 -4.56 1.36 -36.60
C LEU A 190 -5.46 0.15 -36.85
N PHE A 191 -6.76 0.26 -36.53
CA PHE A 191 -7.76 -0.76 -36.86
C PHE A 191 -7.80 -1.04 -38.36
N ASP A 192 -7.89 -0.01 -39.20
CA ASP A 192 -7.95 -0.15 -40.66
C ASP A 192 -6.72 -0.85 -41.24
N VAL A 193 -5.52 -0.48 -40.76
CA VAL A 193 -4.26 -1.08 -41.19
C VAL A 193 -4.20 -2.56 -40.82
N ILE A 194 -4.56 -2.91 -39.59
CA ILE A 194 -4.56 -4.32 -39.14
C ILE A 194 -5.62 -5.13 -39.89
N ASN A 195 -6.81 -4.56 -40.10
CA ASN A 195 -7.90 -5.25 -40.77
C ASN A 195 -7.58 -5.56 -42.25
N LYS A 196 -6.84 -4.66 -42.93
CA LYS A 196 -6.40 -4.81 -44.32
C LYS A 196 -5.10 -5.61 -44.46
N ASP A 197 -4.40 -5.93 -43.38
CA ASP A 197 -3.18 -6.71 -43.42
C ASP A 197 -3.51 -8.17 -43.79
N GLN A 198 -3.24 -8.53 -45.05
CA GLN A 198 -3.44 -9.89 -45.56
C GLN A 198 -2.28 -10.84 -45.21
N LYS A 199 -1.16 -10.32 -44.67
CA LYS A 199 0.02 -11.13 -44.32
C LYS A 199 -0.08 -11.76 -42.93
N ILE A 200 -0.94 -11.21 -42.07
CA ILE A 200 -1.17 -11.74 -40.72
C ILE A 200 -2.17 -12.89 -40.77
N ASP A 201 -1.91 -13.93 -39.96
CA ASP A 201 -2.85 -15.04 -39.77
C ASP A 201 -4.23 -14.52 -39.31
N ILE A 202 -5.30 -15.15 -39.78
CA ILE A 202 -6.69 -14.72 -39.52
C ILE A 202 -6.98 -14.70 -38.02
N LYS A 203 -6.61 -15.75 -37.27
CA LYS A 203 -6.85 -15.79 -35.82
C LYS A 203 -6.06 -14.71 -35.11
N ARG A 204 -4.82 -14.48 -35.55
CA ARG A 204 -3.98 -13.42 -35.00
C ARG A 204 -4.57 -12.03 -35.26
N ARG A 205 -5.06 -11.79 -36.48
CA ARG A 205 -5.73 -10.54 -36.85
C ARG A 205 -6.98 -10.33 -36.01
N ASP A 206 -7.82 -11.35 -35.88
CA ASP A 206 -9.06 -11.28 -35.10
C ASP A 206 -8.77 -10.98 -33.62
N PHE A 207 -7.71 -11.56 -33.06
CA PHE A 207 -7.22 -11.25 -31.71
C PHE A 207 -6.77 -9.79 -31.57
N LEU A 208 -5.96 -9.29 -32.51
CA LEU A 208 -5.49 -7.90 -32.46
C LEU A 208 -6.64 -6.90 -32.62
N ILE A 209 -7.59 -7.19 -33.50
CA ILE A 209 -8.79 -6.38 -33.70
C ILE A 209 -9.65 -6.36 -32.43
N ALA A 210 -9.88 -7.51 -31.80
CA ALA A 210 -10.59 -7.57 -30.52
C ALA A 210 -9.84 -6.79 -29.41
N THR A 211 -8.52 -6.92 -29.37
CA THR A 211 -7.68 -6.17 -28.44
C THR A 211 -7.77 -4.66 -28.67
N LEU A 212 -7.82 -4.21 -29.93
CA LEU A 212 -8.04 -2.81 -30.26
C LEU A 212 -9.42 -2.34 -29.77
N SER A 213 -10.49 -3.10 -30.01
CA SER A 213 -11.81 -2.75 -29.47
C SER A 213 -11.80 -2.59 -27.94
N ASN A 214 -11.10 -3.49 -27.23
CA ASN A 214 -10.91 -3.39 -25.78
C ASN A 214 -10.17 -2.12 -25.38
N ILE A 215 -9.06 -1.81 -26.06
CA ILE A 215 -8.28 -0.59 -25.82
C ILE A 215 -9.11 0.68 -26.10
N ASN A 216 -9.90 0.70 -27.17
CA ASN A 216 -10.72 1.85 -27.51
C ASN A 216 -11.75 2.15 -26.42
N SER A 217 -12.39 1.12 -25.85
CA SER A 217 -13.28 1.33 -24.71
C SER A 217 -12.57 1.89 -23.49
N LEU A 218 -11.35 1.42 -23.18
CA LEU A 218 -10.59 2.03 -22.09
C LEU A 218 -10.29 3.49 -22.40
N ILE A 219 -9.85 3.81 -23.63
CA ILE A 219 -9.63 5.20 -24.04
C ILE A 219 -10.92 6.02 -23.93
N GLU A 220 -12.06 5.48 -24.36
CA GLU A 220 -13.37 6.12 -24.21
C GLU A 220 -13.72 6.38 -22.74
N ASP A 221 -13.66 5.37 -21.88
CA ASP A 221 -14.02 5.48 -20.46
C ASP A 221 -13.16 6.55 -19.75
N TYR A 222 -11.86 6.58 -20.03
CA TYR A 222 -10.92 7.47 -19.35
C TYR A 222 -10.82 8.87 -20.00
N TYR A 223 -10.76 8.98 -21.33
CA TYR A 223 -10.57 10.27 -22.01
C TYR A 223 -11.87 10.99 -22.40
N ARG A 224 -12.98 10.26 -22.61
CA ARG A 224 -14.28 10.86 -22.96
C ARG A 224 -15.20 10.93 -21.75
N ASP A 225 -15.36 9.81 -21.05
CA ASP A 225 -16.35 9.69 -19.97
C ASP A 225 -15.77 10.06 -18.59
N HIS A 226 -14.45 10.28 -18.52
CA HIS A 226 -13.72 10.72 -17.33
C HIS A 226 -14.01 9.85 -16.10
N ILE A 227 -14.06 8.53 -16.31
CA ILE A 227 -14.41 7.57 -15.24
C ILE A 227 -13.41 7.63 -14.07
N ASP A 228 -12.17 8.06 -14.32
CA ASP A 228 -11.13 8.29 -13.31
C ASP A 228 -11.46 9.42 -12.32
N THR A 229 -12.39 10.30 -12.69
CA THR A 229 -12.81 11.43 -11.85
C THR A 229 -14.01 11.11 -10.97
N LEU A 230 -14.66 9.95 -11.19
CA LEU A 230 -15.81 9.53 -10.41
C LEU A 230 -15.40 8.99 -9.04
N THR A 231 -16.21 9.28 -8.03
CA THR A 231 -16.12 8.69 -6.69
C THR A 231 -17.09 7.52 -6.58
N ASN A 232 -17.01 6.75 -5.49
CA ASN A 232 -17.99 5.69 -5.22
C ASN A 232 -19.45 6.20 -5.22
N ASP A 233 -19.67 7.46 -4.83
CA ASP A 233 -21.03 8.03 -4.77
C ASP A 233 -21.54 8.49 -6.15
N THR A 234 -20.62 8.88 -7.04
CA THR A 234 -20.96 9.37 -8.38
C THR A 234 -20.87 8.30 -9.45
N PHE A 235 -20.16 7.20 -9.19
CA PHE A 235 -20.17 6.03 -10.06
C PHE A 235 -21.55 5.36 -10.04
N LYS A 236 -22.05 5.03 -11.22
CA LYS A 236 -23.35 4.40 -11.43
C LYS A 236 -23.17 3.11 -12.21
N ALA A 237 -24.06 2.14 -11.99
CA ALA A 237 -23.94 0.83 -12.63
C ALA A 237 -23.83 0.92 -14.16
N TYR A 238 -24.58 1.84 -14.79
CA TYR A 238 -24.56 2.05 -16.24
C TYR A 238 -23.22 2.59 -16.77
N ASN A 239 -22.33 3.14 -15.92
CA ASN A 239 -20.97 3.49 -16.32
C ASN A 239 -20.15 2.24 -16.71
N SER A 240 -20.57 1.04 -16.29
CA SER A 240 -19.92 -0.22 -16.68
C SER A 240 -20.45 -0.81 -17.99
N ASN A 241 -21.44 -0.18 -18.66
CA ASN A 241 -22.07 -0.76 -19.86
C ASN A 241 -21.09 -1.11 -20.98
N THR A 242 -20.11 -0.24 -21.24
CA THR A 242 -19.10 -0.47 -22.28
C THR A 242 -18.23 -1.67 -21.92
N ARG A 243 -17.74 -1.72 -20.67
CA ARG A 243 -16.98 -2.86 -20.11
C ARG A 243 -17.78 -4.15 -20.19
N ASP A 244 -19.01 -4.20 -19.70
CA ASP A 244 -19.88 -5.38 -19.76
C ASP A 244 -20.19 -5.84 -21.19
N SER A 245 -20.35 -4.91 -22.13
CA SER A 245 -20.52 -5.27 -23.55
C SER A 245 -19.30 -5.98 -24.09
N LEU A 246 -18.11 -5.42 -23.85
CA LEU A 246 -16.87 -6.02 -24.32
C LEU A 246 -16.52 -7.32 -23.61
N MET A 247 -16.87 -7.46 -22.32
CA MET A 247 -16.74 -8.74 -21.62
C MET A 247 -17.59 -9.82 -22.27
N ALA A 248 -18.84 -9.49 -22.63
CA ALA A 248 -19.70 -10.42 -23.37
C ALA A 248 -19.13 -10.74 -24.77
N GLU A 249 -18.66 -9.74 -25.52
CA GLU A 249 -18.07 -9.93 -26.85
C GLU A 249 -16.78 -10.77 -26.80
N ASN A 250 -15.92 -10.55 -25.80
CA ASN A 250 -14.71 -11.34 -25.61
C ASN A 250 -15.05 -12.79 -25.26
N LEU A 251 -16.01 -13.03 -24.36
CA LEU A 251 -16.48 -14.37 -24.03
C LEU A 251 -17.11 -15.08 -25.23
N GLU A 252 -17.88 -14.35 -26.05
CA GLU A 252 -18.43 -14.85 -27.30
C GLU A 252 -17.32 -15.23 -28.28
N ARG A 253 -16.30 -14.39 -28.46
CA ARG A 253 -15.14 -14.71 -29.31
C ARG A 253 -14.44 -15.98 -28.84
N LEU A 254 -14.24 -16.15 -27.53
CA LEU A 254 -13.72 -17.39 -26.96
C LEU A 254 -14.64 -18.58 -27.29
N SER A 255 -15.95 -18.44 -27.08
CA SER A 255 -16.93 -19.48 -27.40
C SER A 255 -16.92 -19.91 -28.87
N ASN A 256 -16.72 -18.95 -29.79
CA ASN A 256 -16.64 -19.19 -31.23
C ASN A 256 -15.32 -19.84 -31.64
N ASN A 257 -14.21 -19.43 -31.03
CA ASN A 257 -12.88 -20.02 -31.24
C ASN A 257 -12.78 -21.44 -30.67
N TYR A 258 -13.64 -21.77 -29.70
CA TYR A 258 -13.67 -23.05 -29.01
C TYR A 258 -15.10 -23.61 -28.95
N PRO A 259 -15.71 -23.95 -30.10
CA PRO A 259 -17.14 -24.26 -30.19
C PRO A 259 -17.56 -25.46 -29.32
N ASN A 260 -16.66 -26.44 -29.17
CA ASN A 260 -16.89 -27.69 -28.42
C ASN A 260 -16.50 -27.59 -26.93
N LYS A 261 -16.04 -26.43 -26.45
CA LYS A 261 -15.67 -26.26 -25.05
C LYS A 261 -16.88 -25.81 -24.23
N LYS A 262 -17.05 -26.41 -23.05
CA LYS A 262 -17.99 -25.97 -22.01
C LYS A 262 -17.23 -25.05 -21.05
N ILE A 263 -17.79 -23.88 -20.80
CA ILE A 263 -17.07 -22.73 -20.24
C ILE A 263 -17.61 -22.40 -18.84
N ILE A 264 -16.71 -22.29 -17.87
CA ILE A 264 -16.98 -21.78 -16.53
C ILE A 264 -16.44 -20.35 -16.46
N CYS A 265 -17.26 -19.37 -16.07
CA CYS A 265 -16.88 -17.97 -15.95
C CYS A 265 -16.83 -17.57 -14.47
N ILE A 266 -15.78 -16.87 -14.04
CA ILE A 266 -15.58 -16.38 -12.67
C ILE A 266 -15.57 -14.85 -12.69
N GLY A 267 -16.35 -14.21 -11.83
CA GLY A 267 -16.48 -12.75 -11.78
C GLY A 267 -17.52 -12.28 -10.77
N ALA A 268 -17.78 -10.98 -10.71
CA ALA A 268 -18.78 -10.41 -9.80
C ALA A 268 -20.22 -10.79 -10.18
N ASN A 269 -21.08 -10.98 -9.17
CA ASN A 269 -22.52 -11.24 -9.37
C ASN A 269 -23.22 -10.15 -10.22
N GLY A 270 -22.82 -8.88 -10.04
CA GLY A 270 -23.37 -7.76 -10.79
C GLY A 270 -23.18 -7.87 -12.30
N HIS A 271 -22.01 -8.31 -12.76
CA HIS A 271 -21.71 -8.52 -14.18
C HIS A 271 -22.49 -9.71 -14.76
N PHE A 272 -22.73 -10.75 -13.97
CA PHE A 272 -23.37 -11.98 -14.43
C PHE A 272 -24.89 -11.99 -14.36
N ALA A 273 -25.53 -10.98 -13.76
CA ALA A 273 -26.98 -10.91 -13.63
C ALA A 273 -27.73 -10.94 -15.00
N LYS A 274 -28.88 -11.60 -15.06
CA LYS A 274 -29.74 -11.72 -16.27
C LYS A 274 -30.67 -10.53 -16.47
N ASP A 275 -31.42 -10.13 -15.45
CA ASP A 275 -32.30 -8.96 -15.52
C ASP A 275 -32.35 -8.25 -14.17
N ILE A 276 -31.92 -7.00 -14.17
CA ILE A 276 -31.88 -6.14 -12.99
C ILE A 276 -32.80 -4.92 -13.13
N LYS A 277 -33.54 -4.77 -14.23
CA LYS A 277 -34.23 -3.52 -14.64
C LYS A 277 -35.25 -2.98 -13.64
N PHE A 278 -35.66 -3.82 -12.69
CA PHE A 278 -36.63 -3.49 -11.65
C PHE A 278 -36.02 -3.42 -10.23
N MET A 279 -34.72 -3.67 -10.05
CA MET A 279 -34.04 -3.61 -8.75
C MET A 279 -33.84 -2.16 -8.27
N ASP A 280 -33.35 -1.27 -9.15
CA ASP A 280 -33.28 0.17 -8.93
C ASP A 280 -33.71 0.88 -10.23
N PRO A 281 -34.97 1.32 -10.35
CA PRO A 281 -35.48 1.90 -11.59
C PRO A 281 -34.70 3.10 -12.13
N SER A 282 -33.92 3.80 -11.30
CA SER A 282 -33.14 4.99 -11.71
C SER A 282 -31.82 4.64 -12.39
N GLU A 283 -31.20 3.53 -11.98
CA GLU A 283 -29.88 3.06 -12.46
C GLU A 283 -29.99 1.78 -13.28
N SER A 284 -30.73 0.79 -12.79
CA SER A 284 -30.74 -0.56 -13.32
C SER A 284 -31.48 -0.70 -14.66
N LYS A 285 -32.34 0.25 -15.01
CA LYS A 285 -32.93 0.33 -16.37
C LYS A 285 -31.92 0.73 -17.44
N LYS A 286 -30.85 1.43 -17.05
CA LYS A 286 -29.83 1.94 -17.96
C LYS A 286 -28.61 1.02 -18.02
N TYR A 287 -28.42 0.16 -17.02
CA TYR A 287 -27.36 -0.81 -17.00
C TYR A 287 -27.82 -2.13 -17.62
N LYS A 288 -27.00 -2.67 -18.50
CA LYS A 288 -27.15 -4.01 -19.06
C LYS A 288 -25.90 -4.78 -18.64
N PRO A 289 -25.99 -5.88 -17.88
CA PRO A 289 -24.85 -6.72 -17.51
C PRO A 289 -24.40 -7.67 -18.62
N MET A 290 -23.17 -8.21 -18.55
CA MET A 290 -22.70 -9.20 -19.53
C MET A 290 -23.52 -10.49 -19.50
N GLY A 291 -24.02 -10.89 -18.32
CA GLY A 291 -24.89 -12.06 -18.16
C GLY A 291 -26.17 -11.98 -18.97
N GLU A 292 -26.84 -10.83 -18.94
CA GLU A 292 -28.01 -10.52 -19.79
C GLU A 292 -27.68 -10.70 -21.28
N ARG A 293 -26.58 -10.11 -21.76
CA ARG A 293 -26.18 -10.18 -23.18
C ARG A 293 -25.90 -11.60 -23.66
N ILE A 294 -25.18 -12.38 -22.86
CA ILE A 294 -24.86 -13.77 -23.19
C ILE A 294 -26.13 -14.63 -23.19
N THR A 295 -27.02 -14.41 -22.22
CA THR A 295 -28.29 -15.13 -22.12
C THR A 295 -29.22 -14.81 -23.30
N GLU A 296 -29.36 -13.54 -23.68
CA GLU A 296 -30.13 -13.14 -24.87
C GLU A 296 -29.59 -13.78 -26.16
N LYS A 297 -28.26 -13.88 -26.29
CA LYS A 297 -27.63 -14.41 -27.50
C LYS A 297 -27.72 -15.93 -27.63
N TYR A 298 -27.46 -16.66 -26.54
CA TYR A 298 -27.36 -18.12 -26.55
C TYR A 298 -28.60 -18.84 -26.01
N GLY A 299 -29.54 -18.09 -25.40
CA GLY A 299 -30.76 -18.59 -24.79
C GLY A 299 -30.54 -19.15 -23.38
N ASP A 300 -31.61 -19.13 -22.57
CA ASP A 300 -31.59 -19.54 -21.15
C ASP A 300 -31.04 -20.95 -20.93
N LYS A 301 -31.32 -21.91 -21.82
CA LYS A 301 -30.83 -23.30 -21.67
C LYS A 301 -29.32 -23.42 -21.77
N SER A 302 -28.68 -22.50 -22.49
CA SER A 302 -27.23 -22.50 -22.73
C SER A 302 -26.44 -21.84 -21.59
N VAL A 303 -27.11 -21.20 -20.63
CA VAL A 303 -26.52 -20.37 -19.59
C VAL A 303 -27.05 -20.77 -18.23
N PHE A 304 -26.16 -20.90 -17.24
CA PHE A 304 -26.53 -21.08 -15.85
C PHE A 304 -25.73 -20.13 -14.98
N ILE A 305 -26.39 -19.31 -14.18
CA ILE A 305 -25.77 -18.31 -13.32
C ILE A 305 -26.01 -18.66 -11.85
N LEU A 306 -24.93 -19.04 -11.17
CA LEU A 306 -24.90 -19.34 -9.76
C LEU A 306 -24.32 -18.14 -9.00
N ALA A 307 -25.16 -17.43 -8.26
CA ALA A 307 -24.71 -16.36 -7.38
C ALA A 307 -24.21 -16.95 -6.05
N ILE A 308 -22.98 -16.61 -5.66
CA ILE A 308 -22.41 -17.04 -4.38
C ILE A 308 -22.36 -15.86 -3.42
N THR A 309 -22.92 -16.04 -2.23
CA THR A 309 -22.99 -15.03 -1.18
C THR A 309 -22.98 -15.68 0.21
N GLY A 310 -22.98 -14.88 1.27
CA GLY A 310 -23.12 -15.39 2.63
C GLY A 310 -23.17 -14.30 3.67
N PHE A 311 -23.22 -14.72 4.93
CA PHE A 311 -23.31 -13.80 6.07
C PHE A 311 -21.95 -13.17 6.38
N ASP A 312 -21.95 -11.86 6.56
CA ASP A 312 -20.82 -11.06 7.02
C ASP A 312 -21.30 -10.07 8.09
N ASP A 313 -20.65 -10.05 9.24
CA ASP A 313 -21.06 -9.25 10.39
C ASP A 313 -21.10 -7.73 10.11
N MET A 314 -20.25 -7.25 9.20
CA MET A 314 -20.17 -5.83 8.84
C MET A 314 -21.29 -5.42 7.88
N TYR A 315 -21.69 -6.32 6.98
CA TYR A 315 -22.57 -5.97 5.86
C TYR A 315 -23.99 -6.48 6.03
N THR A 316 -24.17 -7.70 6.56
CA THR A 316 -25.46 -8.39 6.64
C THR A 316 -26.25 -8.05 7.90
N ILE A 317 -26.38 -6.76 8.16
CA ILE A 317 -26.99 -6.19 9.38
C ILE A 317 -28.51 -6.37 9.38
N THR A 318 -29.15 -6.17 8.23
CA THR A 318 -30.62 -6.19 8.10
C THR A 318 -31.15 -7.60 7.82
N PRO A 319 -32.45 -7.89 8.06
CA PRO A 319 -33.03 -9.19 7.74
C PRO A 319 -32.81 -9.56 6.26
N SER A 320 -32.25 -10.74 6.05
CA SER A 320 -31.96 -11.28 4.72
C SER A 320 -31.92 -12.81 4.73
N ILE A 321 -31.88 -13.43 3.54
CA ILE A 321 -31.71 -14.87 3.41
C ILE A 321 -30.37 -15.35 3.99
N GLU A 322 -29.28 -14.57 3.84
CA GLU A 322 -27.96 -14.88 4.38
C GLU A 322 -28.00 -14.92 5.90
N LYS A 323 -28.60 -13.89 6.53
CA LYS A 323 -28.76 -13.83 7.99
C LYS A 323 -29.66 -14.94 8.52
N SER A 324 -30.73 -15.27 7.79
CA SER A 324 -31.64 -16.35 8.15
C SER A 324 -30.99 -17.72 8.01
N PHE A 325 -30.14 -17.90 6.98
CA PHE A 325 -29.38 -19.12 6.76
C PHE A 325 -28.27 -19.29 7.81
N HIS A 326 -27.55 -18.22 8.13
CA HIS A 326 -26.53 -18.20 9.19
C HIS A 326 -27.07 -18.76 10.51
N LYS A 327 -28.27 -18.33 10.95
CA LYS A 327 -28.93 -18.84 12.17
C LYS A 327 -29.19 -20.35 12.19
N LYS A 328 -29.27 -21.02 11.03
CA LYS A 328 -29.50 -22.47 10.94
C LYS A 328 -28.23 -23.30 11.17
N ASN A 329 -27.06 -22.66 11.21
CA ASN A 329 -25.75 -23.30 11.47
C ASN A 329 -25.35 -24.42 10.50
N PHE A 330 -25.89 -24.43 9.28
CA PHE A 330 -25.37 -25.24 8.18
C PHE A 330 -24.22 -24.52 7.50
N LYS A 331 -23.13 -25.21 7.14
CA LYS A 331 -21.94 -24.60 6.50
C LYS A 331 -22.23 -24.02 5.12
N TYR A 332 -22.98 -24.77 4.30
CA TYR A 332 -23.34 -24.40 2.95
C TYR A 332 -24.81 -24.68 2.70
N GLY A 333 -25.42 -23.87 1.85
CA GLY A 333 -26.82 -24.00 1.47
C GLY A 333 -26.97 -23.67 -0.01
N TYR A 334 -27.95 -24.31 -0.63
CA TYR A 334 -28.33 -24.01 -2.00
C TYR A 334 -29.82 -23.69 -2.05
N LYS A 335 -30.16 -22.67 -2.84
CA LYS A 335 -31.54 -22.36 -3.20
C LYS A 335 -31.62 -22.28 -4.72
N SER A 336 -32.42 -23.19 -5.30
CA SER A 336 -32.82 -23.07 -6.70
C SER A 336 -33.71 -21.85 -6.88
N LEU A 337 -33.53 -21.15 -8.01
CA LEU A 337 -34.29 -19.97 -8.41
C LEU A 337 -35.04 -20.21 -9.72
N ASN A 338 -35.34 -21.48 -10.05
CA ASN A 338 -36.17 -21.86 -11.21
C ASN A 338 -37.64 -21.41 -11.08
N GLU A 339 -38.06 -21.05 -9.86
CA GLU A 339 -39.39 -20.52 -9.56
C GLU A 339 -39.29 -19.14 -8.92
N LYS A 340 -40.35 -18.35 -9.12
CA LYS A 340 -40.53 -17.01 -8.55
C LYS A 340 -40.15 -16.97 -7.07
N SER A 341 -39.14 -16.17 -6.73
CA SER A 341 -38.49 -16.20 -5.43
C SER A 341 -38.23 -14.78 -4.92
N ASN A 342 -39.25 -14.19 -4.29
CA ASN A 342 -39.17 -12.88 -3.66
C ASN A 342 -38.59 -12.96 -2.24
N PHE A 343 -37.39 -12.40 -2.02
CA PHE A 343 -36.79 -12.28 -0.69
C PHE A 343 -35.71 -11.19 -0.64
N SER A 344 -35.34 -10.76 0.57
CA SER A 344 -34.23 -9.82 0.80
C SER A 344 -32.89 -10.57 0.80
N SER A 345 -31.93 -10.09 0.02
CA SER A 345 -30.60 -10.68 -0.08
C SER A 345 -29.53 -9.66 -0.46
N TYR A 346 -28.30 -9.98 -0.08
CA TYR A 346 -27.07 -9.28 -0.41
C TYR A 346 -26.34 -9.94 -1.59
N ALA A 347 -27.01 -10.80 -2.36
CA ALA A 347 -26.40 -11.57 -3.44
C ALA A 347 -25.85 -10.69 -4.57
N TYR A 348 -26.50 -9.57 -4.90
CA TYR A 348 -26.05 -8.70 -5.99
C TYR A 348 -24.74 -7.97 -5.65
N ASP A 349 -24.72 -7.31 -4.49
CA ASP A 349 -23.55 -6.68 -3.87
C ASP A 349 -23.73 -6.74 -2.34
N LEU A 350 -22.69 -7.16 -1.61
CA LEU A 350 -22.73 -7.17 -0.14
C LEU A 350 -22.99 -5.79 0.49
N ASN A 351 -22.82 -4.69 -0.24
CA ASN A 351 -23.12 -3.36 0.30
C ASN A 351 -24.62 -3.00 0.31
N THR A 352 -25.47 -3.75 -0.39
CA THR A 352 -26.89 -3.38 -0.56
C THR A 352 -27.81 -4.59 -0.36
N ASN A 353 -28.68 -4.52 0.65
CA ASN A 353 -29.76 -5.49 0.82
C ASN A 353 -30.92 -5.14 -0.11
N ILE A 354 -31.24 -6.02 -1.05
CA ILE A 354 -32.29 -5.79 -2.03
C ILE A 354 -33.38 -6.85 -1.85
N THR A 355 -34.63 -6.40 -1.74
CA THR A 355 -35.79 -7.30 -1.80
C THR A 355 -36.27 -7.36 -3.23
N PHE A 356 -36.08 -8.51 -3.86
CA PHE A 356 -36.37 -8.67 -5.27
C PHE A 356 -36.79 -10.11 -5.60
N ASP A 357 -37.33 -10.29 -6.81
CA ASP A 357 -37.59 -11.59 -7.39
C ASP A 357 -36.30 -12.15 -8.01
N TRP A 358 -35.52 -12.88 -7.21
CA TRP A 358 -34.16 -13.29 -7.60
C TRP A 358 -34.11 -14.29 -8.75
N SER A 359 -35.23 -14.96 -9.08
CA SER A 359 -35.33 -15.84 -10.25
C SER A 359 -35.18 -15.12 -11.59
N ASN A 360 -35.40 -13.79 -11.62
CA ASN A 360 -35.15 -12.99 -12.82
C ASN A 360 -33.66 -12.63 -12.98
N VAL A 361 -32.88 -12.75 -11.90
CA VAL A 361 -31.49 -12.29 -11.85
C VAL A 361 -30.52 -13.45 -12.03
N PHE A 362 -30.75 -14.57 -11.32
CA PHE A 362 -29.87 -15.72 -11.23
C PHE A 362 -30.67 -17.03 -11.34
N ASP A 363 -30.00 -18.15 -11.67
CA ASP A 363 -30.61 -19.49 -11.73
C ASP A 363 -30.50 -20.23 -10.38
N GLY A 364 -29.48 -19.90 -9.59
CA GLY A 364 -29.31 -20.46 -8.26
C GLY A 364 -28.57 -19.51 -7.33
N LEU A 365 -28.83 -19.70 -6.03
CA LEU A 365 -28.11 -19.01 -4.95
C LEU A 365 -27.37 -20.03 -4.09
N PHE A 366 -26.06 -19.88 -3.99
CA PHE A 366 -25.21 -20.65 -3.09
C PHE A 366 -24.84 -19.81 -1.87
N LEU A 367 -25.23 -20.27 -0.70
CA LEU A 367 -25.10 -19.58 0.58
C LEU A 367 -23.98 -20.22 1.39
N ILE A 368 -23.02 -19.40 1.81
CA ILE A 368 -21.98 -19.76 2.76
C ILE A 368 -22.38 -19.22 4.13
N HIS A 369 -22.32 -20.09 5.16
CA HIS A 369 -22.76 -19.78 6.52
C HIS A 369 -22.21 -18.46 7.05
N ASN A 370 -20.91 -18.23 6.86
CA ASN A 370 -20.19 -17.04 7.27
C ASN A 370 -19.04 -16.87 6.27
N ILE A 371 -19.10 -15.83 5.46
CA ILE A 371 -18.07 -15.50 4.47
C ILE A 371 -16.96 -14.65 5.07
N SER A 372 -17.20 -13.97 6.20
CA SER A 372 -16.18 -13.17 6.86
C SER A 372 -14.89 -13.97 7.02
N ASP A 373 -13.83 -13.43 6.46
CA ASP A 373 -12.47 -13.94 6.62
C ASP A 373 -11.83 -13.33 7.85
N TYR A 374 -12.61 -12.90 8.84
CA TYR A 374 -12.07 -12.44 10.10
C TYR A 374 -12.03 -13.61 11.10
N THR A 375 -10.91 -13.82 11.77
CA THR A 375 -10.92 -14.55 13.04
C THR A 375 -11.14 -13.51 14.12
N ASN A 376 -12.31 -13.55 14.77
CA ASN A 376 -12.52 -12.81 16.01
C ASN A 376 -11.74 -13.54 17.11
N VAL A 377 -10.85 -12.81 17.76
CA VAL A 377 -10.06 -13.32 18.89
C VAL A 377 -10.38 -12.46 20.09
N THR A 378 -10.85 -13.10 21.16
CA THR A 378 -10.92 -12.45 22.47
C THR A 378 -9.57 -12.56 23.16
N PHE A 379 -8.94 -11.44 23.47
CA PHE A 379 -7.77 -11.41 24.34
C PHE A 379 -8.22 -11.24 25.77
N ALA A 380 -8.00 -12.26 26.60
CA ALA A 380 -8.50 -12.29 27.96
C ALA A 380 -7.37 -12.38 28.99
N ASP A 381 -7.62 -11.87 30.18
CA ASP A 381 -6.71 -12.05 31.30
C ASP A 381 -6.70 -13.52 31.75
N GLN A 382 -5.51 -14.05 31.97
CA GLN A 382 -5.30 -15.44 32.35
C GLN A 382 -6.00 -15.79 33.67
N ASN A 383 -6.12 -14.86 34.61
CA ASN A 383 -6.66 -15.12 35.95
C ASN A 383 -8.17 -14.90 36.03
N SER A 384 -8.63 -13.69 35.71
CA SER A 384 -10.02 -13.26 35.78
C SER A 384 -10.88 -13.77 34.62
N LYS A 385 -10.26 -14.21 33.52
CA LYS A 385 -10.92 -14.66 32.27
C LYS A 385 -11.74 -13.57 31.58
N GLN A 386 -11.66 -12.32 32.03
CA GLN A 386 -12.32 -11.19 31.39
C GLN A 386 -11.50 -10.70 30.20
N GLY A 387 -12.20 -10.19 29.18
CA GLY A 387 -11.57 -9.58 28.02
C GLY A 387 -10.75 -8.34 28.40
N ILE A 388 -9.60 -8.17 27.76
CA ILE A 388 -8.65 -7.08 28.00
C ILE A 388 -8.95 -5.95 27.03
N PRO A 389 -9.62 -4.87 27.47
CA PRO A 389 -10.04 -3.82 26.57
C PRO A 389 -8.83 -3.05 26.01
N TYR A 390 -8.96 -2.59 24.77
CA TYR A 390 -7.98 -1.69 24.12
C TYR A 390 -6.55 -2.22 24.01
N LEU A 391 -6.38 -3.55 24.05
CA LEU A 391 -5.09 -4.19 23.80
C LEU A 391 -4.56 -3.83 22.40
N HIS A 392 -3.34 -3.31 22.32
CA HIS A 392 -2.72 -2.94 21.05
C HIS A 392 -2.19 -4.17 20.31
N ILE A 393 -2.36 -4.16 19.01
CA ILE A 393 -1.87 -5.18 18.10
C ILE A 393 -0.87 -4.49 17.17
N LEU A 394 0.38 -4.91 17.27
CA LEU A 394 1.51 -4.38 16.52
C LEU A 394 1.96 -5.40 15.48
N ASN A 395 2.42 -4.96 14.32
CA ASN A 395 3.09 -5.86 13.37
C ASN A 395 4.56 -6.14 13.74
N ASP A 396 5.24 -6.95 12.94
CA ASP A 396 6.67 -7.29 13.02
C ASP A 396 7.64 -6.08 13.07
N LYS A 397 7.18 -4.90 12.64
CA LYS A 397 7.92 -3.63 12.67
C LYS A 397 7.51 -2.72 13.83
N ASN A 398 6.82 -3.24 14.83
CA ASN A 398 6.26 -2.52 15.98
C ASN A 398 5.31 -1.37 15.59
N LYS A 399 4.70 -1.43 14.40
CA LYS A 399 3.69 -0.46 13.98
C LYS A 399 2.33 -0.93 14.47
N LEU A 400 1.56 -0.01 15.08
CA LEU A 400 0.17 -0.27 15.43
C LEU A 400 -0.65 -0.60 14.19
N ILE A 401 -1.26 -1.78 14.19
CA ILE A 401 -2.15 -2.27 13.13
C ILE A 401 -3.60 -2.46 13.61
N GLY A 402 -3.80 -2.54 14.92
CA GLY A 402 -5.13 -2.73 15.51
C GLY A 402 -5.16 -2.43 16.99
N VAL A 403 -6.37 -2.23 17.51
CA VAL A 403 -6.66 -2.07 18.93
C VAL A 403 -7.95 -2.85 19.22
N CYS A 404 -7.95 -3.65 20.28
CA CYS A 404 -9.13 -4.43 20.68
C CYS A 404 -10.25 -3.50 21.17
N ASP A 405 -11.48 -3.98 21.10
CA ASP A 405 -12.64 -3.23 21.59
C ASP A 405 -12.75 -3.25 23.13
N ILE A 406 -13.90 -2.82 23.65
CA ILE A 406 -14.18 -2.77 25.09
C ILE A 406 -14.33 -4.15 25.74
N ASN A 407 -14.59 -5.19 24.95
CA ASN A 407 -14.68 -6.58 25.40
C ASN A 407 -13.36 -7.33 25.18
N GLY A 408 -12.30 -6.64 24.74
CA GLY A 408 -11.02 -7.26 24.41
C GLY A 408 -11.04 -8.08 23.12
N GLU A 409 -12.00 -7.84 22.25
CA GLU A 409 -12.15 -8.55 20.97
C GLU A 409 -11.44 -7.80 19.84
N TYR A 410 -10.87 -8.56 18.90
CA TYR A 410 -10.34 -8.02 17.65
C TYR A 410 -10.49 -8.98 16.48
N ASN A 411 -10.81 -8.43 15.32
CA ASN A 411 -11.06 -9.16 14.08
C ASN A 411 -9.82 -9.17 13.18
N PHE A 412 -9.14 -10.32 13.10
CA PHE A 412 -7.97 -10.51 12.22
C PHE A 412 -8.37 -10.98 10.83
N LEU A 413 -7.91 -10.30 9.79
CA LEU A 413 -8.11 -10.75 8.41
C LEU A 413 -7.27 -12.02 8.13
N ASN A 414 -7.93 -13.16 7.91
CA ASN A 414 -7.37 -14.51 7.72
C ASN A 414 -6.54 -14.70 6.45
N SER A 415 -6.45 -13.68 5.59
CA SER A 415 -5.63 -13.71 4.38
C SER A 415 -4.14 -13.46 4.63
N LYS A 416 -3.74 -13.13 5.87
CA LYS A 416 -2.37 -12.75 6.21
C LYS A 416 -1.75 -13.61 7.31
N LYS A 417 -0.76 -14.43 6.94
CA LYS A 417 0.24 -14.93 7.90
C LYS A 417 1.17 -13.78 8.25
N GLU A 418 1.03 -13.24 9.45
CA GLU A 418 1.83 -12.13 9.95
C GLU A 418 2.24 -12.44 11.40
N ILE A 419 3.45 -12.03 11.79
CA ILE A 419 3.86 -12.03 13.20
C ILE A 419 3.32 -10.76 13.82
N ILE A 420 2.56 -10.90 14.90
CA ILE A 420 1.96 -9.79 15.63
C ILE A 420 2.46 -9.78 17.08
N THR A 421 2.52 -8.59 17.66
CA THR A 421 2.81 -8.41 19.09
C THR A 421 1.61 -7.75 19.76
N LEU A 422 1.07 -8.42 20.77
CA LEU A 422 0.01 -7.94 21.64
C LEU A 422 0.64 -7.16 22.79
N SER A 423 0.17 -5.95 23.03
CA SER A 423 0.72 -5.07 24.06
C SER A 423 -0.38 -4.27 24.75
N GLY A 424 -0.42 -4.30 26.08
CA GLY A 424 -1.40 -3.59 26.88
C GLY A 424 -0.84 -3.23 28.24
N ILE A 425 -1.28 -2.11 28.79
CA ILE A 425 -0.89 -1.69 30.14
C ILE A 425 -1.39 -2.75 31.13
N GLY A 426 -0.49 -3.20 32.01
CA GLY A 426 -0.80 -4.21 33.02
C GLY A 426 -0.63 -5.66 32.57
N TYR A 427 -0.19 -5.92 31.33
CA TYR A 427 0.02 -7.26 30.79
C TYR A 427 1.41 -7.43 30.19
N GLU A 428 1.97 -8.63 30.26
CA GLU A 428 3.22 -8.95 29.57
C GLU A 428 2.99 -8.98 28.04
N PRO A 429 3.80 -8.27 27.23
CA PRO A 429 3.66 -8.31 25.78
C PRO A 429 3.84 -9.74 25.25
N LYS A 430 3.02 -10.12 24.28
CA LYS A 430 3.02 -11.47 23.72
C LYS A 430 3.10 -11.43 22.21
N THR A 431 4.16 -12.00 21.64
CA THR A 431 4.35 -12.12 20.20
C THR A 431 3.86 -13.48 19.73
N ILE A 432 3.02 -13.50 18.70
CA ILE A 432 2.40 -14.70 18.15
C ILE A 432 2.33 -14.63 16.63
N ASP A 433 2.28 -15.80 16.00
CA ASP A 433 1.96 -15.93 14.59
C ASP A 433 0.43 -15.95 14.44
N THR A 434 -0.13 -15.15 13.54
CA THR A 434 -1.58 -15.11 13.29
C THR A 434 -2.17 -16.46 12.89
N SER A 435 -1.36 -17.40 12.38
CA SER A 435 -1.78 -18.78 12.10
C SER A 435 -2.03 -19.64 13.34
N SER A 436 -1.62 -19.17 14.53
CA SER A 436 -1.83 -19.83 15.83
C SER A 436 -2.99 -19.24 16.64
N LEU A 437 -3.75 -18.31 16.05
CA LEU A 437 -4.89 -17.66 16.71
C LEU A 437 -6.08 -18.63 16.82
N ASN A 438 -6.64 -18.70 18.04
CA ASN A 438 -7.85 -19.43 18.39
C ASN A 438 -8.91 -18.43 18.91
N ASP A 439 -10.13 -18.90 19.20
CA ASP A 439 -11.26 -18.06 19.66
C ASP A 439 -10.92 -17.17 20.88
N THR A 440 -10.05 -17.65 21.78
CA THR A 440 -9.59 -16.87 22.93
C THR A 440 -8.10 -17.07 23.18
N LEU A 441 -7.39 -15.98 23.43
CA LEU A 441 -5.98 -15.98 23.77
C LEU A 441 -5.76 -15.29 25.12
N PHE A 442 -5.11 -15.99 26.03
CA PHE A 442 -4.86 -15.46 27.37
C PHE A 442 -3.50 -14.75 27.47
N LEU A 443 -3.50 -13.61 28.18
CA LEU A 443 -2.32 -12.86 28.58
C LEU A 443 -2.16 -12.89 30.10
N ASN A 444 -0.91 -12.91 30.56
CA ASN A 444 -0.61 -12.82 31.99
C ASN A 444 -0.49 -11.36 32.40
N GLU A 445 -1.09 -11.01 33.54
CA GLU A 445 -0.84 -9.73 34.18
C GLU A 445 0.66 -9.54 34.45
N ASN A 446 1.14 -8.33 34.17
CA ASN A 446 2.45 -7.86 34.58
C ASN A 446 2.27 -6.96 35.80
N SER A 447 2.41 -7.53 36.99
CA SER A 447 2.38 -6.80 38.25
C SER A 447 3.67 -5.97 38.44
N ARG A 448 3.85 -4.92 37.64
CA ARG A 448 4.74 -3.81 38.00
C ARG A 448 3.89 -2.70 38.57
N ILE A 449 3.93 -2.52 39.89
CA ILE A 449 3.36 -1.36 40.58
C ILE A 449 4.11 -0.14 40.05
N LEU A 450 3.50 0.58 39.11
CA LEU A 450 3.97 1.88 38.66
C LEU A 450 3.44 2.93 39.63
N GLY A 451 4.35 3.79 40.12
CA GLY A 451 4.00 4.93 40.96
C GLY A 451 2.99 5.86 40.28
N GLU A 452 2.23 6.54 41.12
CA GLU A 452 1.11 7.46 40.82
C GLU A 452 1.28 8.22 39.49
N VAL A 453 0.32 8.05 38.57
CA VAL A 453 0.25 8.77 37.30
C VAL A 453 -0.56 10.04 37.50
N GLU A 454 0.13 11.18 37.59
CA GLU A 454 -0.53 12.49 37.50
C GLU A 454 -0.95 12.78 36.05
N ILE A 455 -2.26 12.86 35.79
CA ILE A 455 -2.82 13.26 34.49
C ILE A 455 -2.76 14.78 34.37
N TYR A 456 -1.83 15.30 33.57
CA TYR A 456 -1.79 16.73 33.25
C TYR A 456 -2.82 17.09 32.18
N SER A 457 -3.70 18.03 32.53
CA SER A 457 -4.75 18.59 31.68
C SER A 457 -4.17 19.42 30.50
N LYS A 458 -4.75 19.23 29.31
CA LYS A 458 -4.46 19.95 28.04
C LYS A 458 -3.01 19.83 27.52
N GLY A 459 -2.81 18.88 26.60
CA GLY A 459 -1.53 18.68 25.91
C GLY A 459 -0.95 19.96 25.29
N ILE A 460 0.31 20.24 25.60
CA ILE A 460 1.08 21.37 25.02
C ILE A 460 1.38 21.09 23.54
N SER A 461 1.05 22.01 22.63
CA SER A 461 1.31 21.81 21.20
C SER A 461 2.79 21.90 20.85
N ALA A 462 3.21 21.24 19.76
CA ALA A 462 4.59 21.31 19.23
C ALA A 462 5.08 22.74 19.03
N LYS A 463 4.21 23.62 18.51
CA LYS A 463 4.51 25.05 18.33
C LYS A 463 4.80 25.75 19.66
N LYS A 464 4.06 25.40 20.72
CA LYS A 464 4.26 25.94 22.08
C LYS A 464 5.53 25.37 22.72
N ILE A 465 5.83 24.09 22.53
CA ILE A 465 7.10 23.47 22.94
C ILE A 465 8.28 24.21 22.28
N MET A 466 8.29 24.37 20.95
CA MET A 466 9.38 25.06 20.25
C MET A 466 9.49 26.54 20.59
N LYS A 467 8.38 27.21 20.95
CA LYS A 467 8.43 28.58 21.52
C LYS A 467 9.17 28.58 22.86
N ASN A 468 8.91 27.60 23.73
CA ASN A 468 9.57 27.47 25.03
C ASN A 468 11.04 27.06 24.90
N VAL A 469 11.39 26.18 23.95
CA VAL A 469 12.78 25.87 23.61
C VAL A 469 13.54 27.15 23.31
N ARG A 470 13.06 27.96 22.36
CA ARG A 470 13.69 29.24 21.98
C ARG A 470 13.83 30.20 23.15
N LYS A 471 12.80 30.31 24.00
CA LYS A 471 12.80 31.18 25.18
C LYS A 471 13.84 30.75 26.23
N ASN A 472 14.15 29.46 26.33
CA ASN A 472 15.04 28.92 27.37
C ASN A 472 16.46 28.65 26.88
N ILE A 473 16.84 29.01 25.65
CA ILE A 473 18.21 28.79 25.16
C ILE A 473 19.26 29.46 26.05
N SER A 474 19.06 30.73 26.42
CA SER A 474 20.02 31.44 27.29
C SER A 474 20.13 30.88 28.71
N LYS A 475 19.14 30.09 29.15
CA LYS A 475 19.14 29.43 30.45
C LYS A 475 19.77 28.04 30.40
N ASN A 476 19.59 27.34 29.29
CA ASN A 476 20.00 25.94 29.15
C ASN A 476 21.39 25.79 28.53
N TYR A 477 21.86 26.78 27.77
CA TYR A 477 23.13 26.70 27.03
C TYR A 477 24.01 27.90 27.35
N ASN A 478 25.33 27.67 27.43
CA ASN A 478 26.28 28.70 27.86
C ASN A 478 26.33 29.89 26.89
N GLN A 479 26.17 31.10 27.43
CA GLN A 479 26.19 32.33 26.64
C GLN A 479 27.60 32.96 26.57
N GLU A 480 28.52 32.47 27.38
CA GLU A 480 29.93 32.89 27.36
C GLU A 480 30.75 31.98 26.44
N GLY A 481 31.94 32.45 26.06
CA GLY A 481 32.82 31.69 25.19
C GLY A 481 33.33 30.40 25.87
N PHE A 482 33.45 29.33 25.09
CA PHE A 482 33.91 28.03 25.58
C PHE A 482 34.73 27.27 24.53
N VAL A 483 35.45 26.25 24.99
CA VAL A 483 36.27 25.38 24.15
C VAL A 483 35.90 23.93 24.40
N LEU A 484 35.57 23.19 23.33
CA LEU A 484 35.33 21.75 23.36
C LEU A 484 36.53 21.03 22.73
N ALA A 485 37.15 20.10 23.45
CA ALA A 485 38.05 19.12 22.85
C ALA A 485 37.19 18.11 22.07
N ALA A 486 37.55 17.85 20.83
CA ALA A 486 36.81 16.96 19.94
C ALA A 486 37.71 15.84 19.45
N GLU A 487 37.19 14.61 19.51
CA GLU A 487 37.79 13.43 18.90
C GLU A 487 36.88 12.91 17.80
N ASN A 488 37.38 12.90 16.57
CA ASN A 488 36.67 12.42 15.39
C ASN A 488 37.28 11.11 14.87
N GLU A 489 36.43 10.11 14.67
CA GLU A 489 36.75 8.82 14.08
C GLU A 489 35.95 8.60 12.80
N LEU A 490 36.63 8.23 11.72
CA LEU A 490 36.04 7.67 10.52
C LEU A 490 36.14 6.15 10.60
N ILE A 491 35.01 5.46 10.55
CA ILE A 491 34.89 4.02 10.79
C ILE A 491 34.28 3.37 9.54
N ASN A 492 34.85 2.25 9.10
CA ASN A 492 34.20 1.37 8.13
C ASN A 492 33.23 0.45 8.87
N GLU A 493 31.93 0.53 8.58
CA GLU A 493 30.90 -0.28 9.24
C GLU A 493 30.92 -1.76 8.84
N THR A 494 31.56 -2.09 7.72
CA THR A 494 31.62 -3.49 7.24
C THR A 494 32.44 -4.36 8.18
N ASP A 495 33.53 -3.81 8.71
CA ASP A 495 34.50 -4.52 9.55
C ASP A 495 34.79 -3.78 10.87
N ASN A 496 34.07 -2.69 11.15
CA ASN A 496 34.25 -1.80 12.30
C ASN A 496 35.67 -1.22 12.46
N LYS A 497 36.47 -1.15 11.39
CA LYS A 497 37.83 -0.61 11.46
C LYS A 497 37.83 0.92 11.44
N ILE A 498 38.68 1.51 12.29
CA ILE A 498 38.95 2.94 12.29
C ILE A 498 39.90 3.26 11.14
N LEU A 499 39.40 4.02 10.18
CA LEU A 499 40.13 4.47 8.99
C LEU A 499 40.96 5.73 9.28
N LYS A 500 40.45 6.61 10.15
CA LYS A 500 41.12 7.86 10.54
C LYS A 500 40.62 8.33 11.89
N ARG A 501 41.54 8.79 12.74
CA ARG A 501 41.24 9.47 14.00
C ARG A 501 41.84 10.88 14.00
N ARG A 502 41.13 11.87 14.53
CA ARG A 502 41.57 13.28 14.64
C ARG A 502 41.21 13.85 16.00
N LEU A 503 42.12 14.63 16.57
CA LEU A 503 41.88 15.42 17.78
C LEU A 503 41.99 16.90 17.43
N TYR A 504 41.03 17.72 17.86
CA TYR A 504 41.05 19.17 17.63
C TYR A 504 40.20 19.90 18.68
N ASP A 505 40.46 21.19 18.89
CA ASP A 505 39.62 22.04 19.73
C ASP A 505 38.60 22.81 18.88
N VAL A 506 37.35 22.84 19.34
CA VAL A 506 36.28 23.69 18.81
C VAL A 506 36.10 24.88 19.75
N ILE A 507 36.40 26.08 19.25
CA ILE A 507 36.31 27.31 20.04
C ILE A 507 35.05 28.07 19.61
N ASP A 508 34.14 28.27 20.55
CA ASP A 508 33.03 29.21 20.40
C ASP A 508 33.33 30.47 21.24
N PRO A 509 33.79 31.57 20.64
CA PRO A 509 34.18 32.76 21.40
C PRO A 509 33.00 33.51 22.02
N ASN A 510 31.76 33.25 21.55
CA ASN A 510 30.56 34.00 21.94
C ASN A 510 29.49 33.11 22.59
N GLY A 511 29.79 31.82 22.81
CA GLY A 511 28.82 30.83 23.22
C GLY A 511 27.56 30.81 22.33
N TYR A 512 26.45 30.37 22.90
CA TYR A 512 25.15 30.29 22.19
C TYR A 512 24.38 31.63 22.18
N SER A 513 25.07 32.76 22.25
CA SER A 513 24.45 34.09 22.29
C SER A 513 23.88 34.53 20.93
N ASP A 514 22.75 35.27 20.98
CA ASP A 514 21.95 35.69 19.80
C ASP A 514 22.51 36.95 19.11
N LEU A 515 23.84 37.11 19.07
CA LEU A 515 24.46 38.26 18.40
C LEU A 515 24.31 38.09 16.89
N ASN A 516 23.82 39.14 16.20
CA ASN A 516 23.65 39.23 14.73
C ASN A 516 24.97 39.11 13.92
N TYR A 517 26.06 38.64 14.53
CA TYR A 517 27.36 38.47 13.92
C TYR A 517 27.55 37.02 13.50
N VAL A 518 27.65 36.79 12.18
CA VAL A 518 28.08 35.50 11.62
C VAL A 518 29.57 35.34 11.91
N THR A 519 29.92 35.02 13.16
CA THR A 519 31.26 34.52 13.47
C THR A 519 31.23 33.03 13.15
N ARG A 520 31.95 32.63 12.09
CA ARG A 520 32.21 31.21 11.83
C ARG A 520 32.87 30.63 13.08
N LEU A 521 32.43 29.45 13.54
CA LEU A 521 33.13 28.69 14.59
C LEU A 521 34.63 28.72 14.29
N MET A 522 35.42 29.17 15.26
CA MET A 522 36.84 29.40 15.08
C MET A 522 37.61 28.14 15.44
N PHE A 523 38.45 27.67 14.52
CA PHE A 523 39.34 26.54 14.78
C PHE A 523 40.68 27.05 15.27
N LYS A 524 41.12 26.53 16.41
CA LYS A 524 42.55 26.47 16.72
C LYS A 524 42.94 25.01 16.69
N VAL A 525 43.51 24.58 15.56
CA VAL A 525 44.20 23.29 15.51
C VAL A 525 45.58 23.54 16.11
N ASP A 526 45.70 23.41 17.44
CA ASP A 526 46.98 23.66 18.11
C ASP A 526 48.05 22.61 17.72
N GLU A 527 47.65 21.36 17.47
CA GLU A 527 48.53 20.31 16.96
C GLU A 527 47.75 19.31 16.10
N TRP A 528 48.27 18.97 14.91
CA TRP A 528 47.86 17.75 14.21
C TRP A 528 48.52 16.55 14.86
N ARG A 529 47.84 15.88 15.78
CA ARG A 529 48.27 14.54 16.21
C ARG A 529 47.63 13.49 15.31
N TYR A 530 48.32 13.16 14.21
CA TYR A 530 48.12 11.86 13.58
C TYR A 530 48.67 10.82 14.56
N ILE A 531 47.83 9.90 15.04
CA ILE A 531 48.33 8.72 15.76
C ILE A 531 48.95 7.80 14.69
N LYS A 532 50.20 8.10 14.29
CA LYS A 532 50.91 7.37 13.23
C LYS A 532 51.44 6.00 13.70
N ASN A 533 51.36 5.71 15.00
CA ASN A 533 51.94 4.54 15.64
C ASN A 533 50.92 3.61 16.33
N ASP A 534 49.63 3.72 16.03
CA ASP A 534 48.70 2.66 16.42
C ASP A 534 48.66 1.62 15.30
N THR A 535 49.40 0.53 15.48
CA THR A 535 49.48 -0.61 14.54
C THR A 535 48.13 -1.27 14.23
N SER A 536 47.06 -0.91 14.96
CA SER A 536 45.69 -1.35 14.66
C SER A 536 44.98 -0.52 13.58
N ILE A 537 45.54 0.63 13.18
CA ILE A 537 44.97 1.53 12.17
C ILE A 537 45.58 1.20 10.80
N THR A 538 44.83 0.48 9.96
CA THR A 538 45.18 0.29 8.54
C THR A 538 44.99 1.60 7.76
N CYS A 539 46.07 2.38 7.60
CA CYS A 539 46.07 3.55 6.72
C CYS A 539 45.84 3.11 5.27
N VAL A 540 44.74 3.57 4.69
CA VAL A 540 44.42 3.42 3.27
C VAL A 540 45.31 4.36 2.45
N VAL A 541 45.87 3.84 1.35
CA VAL A 541 46.94 4.41 0.51
C VAL A 541 46.67 5.86 0.07
N GLU A 542 47.73 6.65 -0.06
CA GLU A 542 47.75 8.09 -0.36
C GLU A 542 46.93 8.52 -1.61
N GLU A 543 46.73 7.64 -2.59
CA GLU A 543 45.90 7.91 -3.77
C GLU A 543 44.37 7.94 -3.48
N GLU A 544 43.88 7.16 -2.51
CA GLU A 544 42.47 7.26 -2.08
C GLU A 544 42.24 8.50 -1.21
N LEU A 545 43.29 9.03 -0.58
CA LEU A 545 43.23 10.18 0.33
C LEU A 545 42.88 11.50 -0.36
N ASP A 546 43.24 11.68 -1.63
CA ASP A 546 42.81 12.87 -2.38
C ASP A 546 41.30 12.85 -2.63
N SER A 547 40.71 11.70 -2.96
CA SER A 547 39.24 11.57 -3.02
C SER A 547 38.56 11.80 -1.65
N LEU A 548 39.23 11.45 -0.55
CA LEU A 548 38.82 11.66 0.86
C LEU A 548 38.90 13.13 1.30
N ARG A 549 39.81 13.95 0.75
CA ARG A 549 39.89 15.38 1.09
C ARG A 549 38.66 16.14 0.63
N TYR A 550 38.19 15.86 -0.59
CA TYR A 550 37.01 16.53 -1.17
C TYR A 550 35.69 15.97 -0.66
N SER A 551 35.62 14.67 -0.36
CA SER A 551 34.45 14.09 0.30
C SER A 551 34.23 14.65 1.70
N ASN A 552 35.29 15.11 2.40
CA ASN A 552 35.10 15.73 3.71
C ASN A 552 34.25 17.00 3.61
N ILE A 553 34.33 17.74 2.50
CA ILE A 553 33.50 18.93 2.25
C ILE A 553 32.02 18.55 2.06
N ILE A 554 31.74 17.36 1.51
CA ILE A 554 30.39 16.87 1.16
C ILE A 554 29.75 16.04 2.29
N ILE A 555 30.55 15.29 3.07
CA ILE A 555 30.12 14.43 4.19
C ILE A 555 30.01 15.21 5.52
N GLY A 556 30.25 16.53 5.52
CA GLY A 556 30.22 17.35 6.74
C GLY A 556 31.43 17.13 7.66
N THR A 557 32.43 16.36 7.23
CA THR A 557 33.67 16.04 7.99
C THR A 557 34.85 16.97 7.67
N GLY A 558 34.62 18.00 6.85
CA GLY A 558 35.51 19.10 6.58
C GLY A 558 35.27 20.22 7.57
N PHE A 559 36.35 20.89 7.98
CA PHE A 559 36.40 21.98 8.97
C PHE A 559 35.42 23.15 8.73
N GLN A 560 34.61 23.16 7.67
CA GLN A 560 33.65 24.23 7.41
C GLN A 560 32.22 23.94 7.88
N ASN A 561 31.88 22.73 8.35
CA ASN A 561 30.50 22.32 8.66
C ASN A 561 30.29 21.58 9.99
N LEU A 562 31.15 21.78 11.01
CA LEU A 562 30.80 21.36 12.38
C LEU A 562 29.69 22.26 12.89
N LYS A 563 28.46 21.81 12.69
CA LYS A 563 27.25 22.58 12.93
C LYS A 563 26.65 22.14 14.26
N ASP A 564 26.70 22.99 15.26
CA ASP A 564 25.84 22.81 16.42
C ASP A 564 24.42 23.31 16.08
N ILE A 565 23.43 22.45 16.20
CA ILE A 565 22.04 22.76 15.86
C ILE A 565 21.35 23.64 16.90
N ILE A 566 21.96 23.87 18.06
CA ILE A 566 21.48 24.82 19.07
C ILE A 566 21.89 26.24 18.74
N ASP A 567 22.97 26.40 17.97
CA ASP A 567 23.46 27.71 17.59
C ASP A 567 22.47 28.39 16.63
N ARG A 568 21.83 29.45 17.14
CA ARG A 568 20.83 30.24 16.42
C ARG A 568 21.43 31.15 15.34
N ARG A 569 22.75 31.38 15.38
CA ARG A 569 23.51 32.11 14.35
C ARG A 569 23.55 31.32 13.04
N HIS A 570 23.40 30.00 13.12
CA HIS A 570 23.22 29.12 11.98
C HIS A 570 21.74 29.01 11.63
N HIS A 571 21.35 29.62 10.51
CA HIS A 571 20.00 29.60 9.94
C HIS A 571 19.26 28.25 10.05
N ASN A 572 18.55 27.97 11.15
CA ASN A 572 17.96 26.66 11.43
C ASN A 572 16.53 26.81 12.02
N PHE A 573 15.95 25.70 12.48
CA PHE A 573 14.59 25.63 13.05
C PHE A 573 14.40 26.45 14.35
N LEU A 574 15.47 26.92 15.00
CA LEU A 574 15.43 27.82 16.15
C LEU A 574 15.29 29.29 15.75
N ASN A 575 15.46 29.63 14.47
CA ASN A 575 15.19 30.97 13.95
C ASN A 575 13.73 31.06 13.48
N SER A 576 12.94 31.92 14.13
CA SER A 576 11.51 32.07 13.83
C SER A 576 11.21 32.70 12.46
N LYS A 577 12.20 33.26 11.76
CA LYS A 577 12.06 33.78 10.40
C LYS A 577 12.03 32.69 9.32
N HIS A 578 12.33 31.44 9.67
CA HIS A 578 12.32 30.31 8.74
C HIS A 578 11.09 29.42 8.95
N ASN A 579 10.52 28.95 7.84
CA ASN A 579 9.31 28.16 7.86
C ASN A 579 9.63 26.67 8.08
N TYR A 580 9.24 26.18 9.25
CA TYR A 580 9.33 24.80 9.67
C TYR A 580 7.98 24.31 10.16
N GLN A 581 7.60 23.11 9.73
CA GLN A 581 6.49 22.38 10.29
C GLN A 581 6.96 21.63 11.54
N PHE A 582 6.18 21.69 12.61
CA PHE A 582 6.44 20.97 13.85
C PHE A 582 5.25 20.12 14.24
N ILE A 583 5.48 18.85 14.51
CA ILE A 583 4.46 17.90 14.93
C ILE A 583 4.94 17.25 16.22
N LEU A 584 4.11 17.29 17.26
CA LEU A 584 4.39 16.60 18.51
C LEU A 584 4.09 15.12 18.25
N GLN A 585 5.09 14.28 18.44
CA GLN A 585 4.94 12.83 18.38
C GLN A 585 4.68 12.32 19.81
N GLU A 586 5.10 11.10 20.10
CA GLU A 586 5.00 10.51 21.43
C GLU A 586 5.97 11.19 22.41
N ASN A 587 5.66 11.16 23.70
CA ASN A 587 6.59 11.58 24.74
C ASN A 587 7.46 10.38 25.14
N GLU A 588 8.75 10.61 25.37
CA GLU A 588 9.69 9.55 25.77
C GLU A 588 10.32 9.87 27.12
N TYR A 589 10.58 8.85 27.93
CA TYR A 589 11.41 8.99 29.14
C TYR A 589 12.84 8.60 28.82
N ILE A 590 13.75 9.58 28.90
CA ILE A 590 15.19 9.38 28.71
C ILE A 590 15.85 9.69 30.04
N ASN A 591 16.62 8.74 30.60
CA ASN A 591 17.26 8.87 31.91
C ASN A 591 16.30 9.34 33.03
N LYS A 592 15.10 8.74 33.08
CA LYS A 592 14.01 9.09 34.02
C LYS A 592 13.47 10.52 33.89
N GLN A 593 13.77 11.23 32.82
CA GLN A 593 13.24 12.56 32.53
C GLN A 593 12.31 12.50 31.32
N LEU A 594 11.13 13.11 31.45
CA LEU A 594 10.18 13.23 30.35
C LEU A 594 10.75 14.14 29.27
N HIS A 595 10.65 13.69 28.02
CA HIS A 595 11.03 14.43 26.82
C HIS A 595 9.85 14.48 25.85
N TYR A 596 9.54 15.68 25.35
CA TYR A 596 8.66 15.84 24.19
C TYR A 596 9.44 15.48 22.92
N VAL A 597 8.94 14.54 22.12
CA VAL A 597 9.54 14.22 20.81
C VAL A 597 8.86 15.06 19.74
N VAL A 598 9.58 16.05 19.22
CA VAL A 598 9.06 16.98 18.21
C VAL A 598 9.65 16.62 16.85
N TYR A 599 8.81 16.17 15.92
CA TYR A 599 9.18 16.05 14.52
C TYR A 599 9.21 17.44 13.88
N PHE A 600 10.22 17.70 13.05
CA PHE A 600 10.31 18.91 12.25
C PHE A 600 10.57 18.62 10.77
N LYS A 601 10.09 19.51 9.90
CA LYS A 601 10.39 19.51 8.47
C LYS A 601 10.51 20.94 7.94
N ALA A 602 11.57 21.23 7.20
CA ALA A 602 11.71 22.50 6.50
C ALA A 602 10.73 22.54 5.31
N GLU A 603 9.98 23.63 5.16
CA GLU A 603 9.04 23.77 4.04
C GLU A 603 9.77 24.05 2.72
N ASN A 604 10.82 24.88 2.76
CA ASN A 604 11.61 25.29 1.60
C ASN A 604 13.11 25.05 1.86
N PRO A 605 13.58 23.80 1.94
CA PRO A 605 14.94 23.50 2.40
C PRO A 605 16.02 24.14 1.48
N GLY A 606 16.99 24.81 2.10
CA GLY A 606 18.15 25.42 1.44
C GLY A 606 19.23 25.84 2.45
N TYR A 607 20.42 26.24 2.00
CA TYR A 607 21.52 26.56 2.92
C TYR A 607 21.14 27.68 3.93
N LYS A 608 20.37 28.68 3.47
CA LYS A 608 19.90 29.83 4.27
C LYS A 608 18.83 29.50 5.30
N ASN A 609 18.29 28.29 5.37
CA ASN A 609 17.29 27.94 6.37
C ASN A 609 17.55 26.62 7.08
N THR A 610 18.47 25.81 6.57
CA THR A 610 18.94 24.59 7.21
C THR A 610 20.29 24.78 7.88
N GLY A 611 21.04 25.85 7.57
CA GLY A 611 22.43 26.01 8.01
C GLY A 611 23.36 25.00 7.33
N GLY A 612 22.92 24.44 6.19
CA GLY A 612 23.67 23.48 5.39
C GLY A 612 24.71 24.13 4.48
N ASN A 613 25.46 23.29 3.77
CA ASN A 613 26.55 23.72 2.90
C ASN A 613 26.02 24.53 1.70
N TYR A 614 26.59 25.72 1.45
CA TYR A 614 26.22 26.63 0.35
C TYR A 614 26.31 25.95 -1.03
N TYR A 615 27.13 24.91 -1.16
CA TYR A 615 27.46 24.29 -2.45
C TYR A 615 26.57 23.10 -2.85
N ILE A 616 25.56 22.71 -2.05
CA ILE A 616 24.72 21.53 -2.32
C ILE A 616 23.23 21.85 -2.12
N ASP A 617 22.43 21.62 -3.15
CA ASP A 617 20.98 21.79 -3.09
C ASP A 617 20.31 20.72 -2.23
N ILE A 618 19.51 21.16 -1.26
CA ILE A 618 18.80 20.29 -0.32
C ILE A 618 17.38 20.08 -0.82
N LYS A 619 17.01 18.83 -1.10
CA LYS A 619 15.66 18.44 -1.52
C LYS A 619 14.71 18.29 -0.33
N ASN A 620 15.20 17.72 0.76
CA ASN A 620 14.42 17.51 1.98
C ASN A 620 15.32 17.64 3.21
N TYR A 621 14.81 18.30 4.24
CA TYR A 621 15.47 18.45 5.53
C TYR A 621 14.43 18.28 6.64
N SER A 622 14.53 17.18 7.38
CA SER A 622 13.54 16.80 8.40
C SER A 622 14.20 16.01 9.52
N GLY A 623 13.54 15.88 10.66
CA GLY A 623 14.15 15.22 11.80
C GLY A 623 13.26 15.16 13.04
N LYS A 624 13.83 14.67 14.13
CA LYS A 624 13.21 14.62 15.46
C LYS A 624 14.08 15.34 16.48
N LEU A 625 13.45 16.08 17.38
CA LEU A 625 14.07 16.75 18.53
C LEU A 625 13.53 16.12 19.81
N TYR A 626 14.41 15.82 20.75
CA TYR A 626 14.07 15.32 22.07
C TYR A 626 14.22 16.47 23.06
N VAL A 627 13.08 17.02 23.51
CA VAL A 627 13.02 18.25 24.32
C VAL A 627 12.66 17.88 25.75
N ASN A 628 13.57 18.08 26.70
CA ASN A 628 13.32 17.83 28.11
C ASN A 628 12.12 18.66 28.62
N ALA A 629 11.11 18.00 29.19
CA ALA A 629 9.84 18.63 29.52
C ALA A 629 9.92 19.64 30.68
N SER A 630 10.92 19.50 31.57
CA SER A 630 11.06 20.36 32.75
C SER A 630 11.73 21.70 32.43
N ASN A 631 12.69 21.72 31.51
CA ASN A 631 13.51 22.91 31.21
C ASN A 631 13.50 23.31 29.73
N TYR A 632 12.88 22.53 28.85
CA TYR A 632 12.84 22.74 27.40
C TYR A 632 14.21 22.75 26.70
N ALA A 633 15.22 22.08 27.27
CA ALA A 633 16.50 21.83 26.60
C ALA A 633 16.33 20.72 25.55
N ILE A 634 17.03 20.85 24.41
CA ILE A 634 17.15 19.77 23.43
C ILE A 634 18.31 18.89 23.89
N THR A 635 18.03 17.64 24.22
CA THR A 635 19.04 16.71 24.73
C THR A 635 19.54 15.74 23.65
N LYS A 636 18.73 15.54 22.61
CA LYS A 636 19.08 14.74 21.43
C LYS A 636 18.36 15.30 20.19
N ALA A 637 18.98 15.18 19.03
CA ALA A 637 18.33 15.42 17.75
C ALA A 637 18.77 14.41 16.70
N ILE A 638 17.85 14.04 15.82
CA ILE A 638 18.09 13.17 14.66
C ILE A 638 17.67 13.94 13.42
N ILE A 639 18.55 14.05 12.43
CA ILE A 639 18.34 14.85 11.22
C ILE A 639 18.58 13.98 10.00
N ASN A 640 17.60 14.00 9.09
CA ASN A 640 17.65 13.33 7.80
C ASN A 640 17.65 14.38 6.69
N THR A 641 18.69 14.37 5.87
CA THR A 641 18.83 15.27 4.73
C THR A 641 18.85 14.46 3.44
N ILE A 642 18.05 14.88 2.46
CA ILE A 642 18.08 14.36 1.08
C ILE A 642 18.54 15.49 0.19
N TYR A 643 19.57 15.25 -0.62
CA TYR A 643 20.12 16.24 -1.54
C TYR A 643 19.59 16.02 -2.95
N ASN A 644 19.49 17.09 -3.74
CA ASN A 644 19.23 16.96 -5.17
C ASN A 644 20.50 16.45 -5.88
N PRO A 645 20.38 15.46 -6.79
CA PRO A 645 21.49 15.15 -7.70
C PRO A 645 21.77 16.40 -8.54
N ARG A 646 23.03 16.86 -8.56
CA ARG A 646 23.40 18.11 -9.27
C ARG A 646 23.03 18.03 -10.75
N ASN A 647 22.34 19.06 -11.25
CA ASN A 647 22.44 19.47 -12.65
C ASN A 647 23.51 20.56 -12.72
N ASP A 648 24.51 20.39 -13.61
CA ASP A 648 25.62 21.32 -13.83
C ASP A 648 25.17 22.79 -13.90
N ARG A 649 25.41 23.57 -12.85
CA ARG A 649 25.44 25.03 -12.91
C ARG A 649 26.62 25.59 -12.12
N ASN A 650 27.69 25.88 -12.86
CA ASN A 650 28.64 27.00 -12.74
C ASN A 650 28.71 27.78 -11.41
N ILE A 651 29.09 27.14 -10.30
CA ILE A 651 29.76 27.82 -9.18
C ILE A 651 30.86 26.90 -8.66
N MET A 652 32.04 27.00 -9.26
CA MET A 652 33.32 27.09 -8.56
C MET A 652 34.42 27.32 -9.59
N THR A 653 34.94 28.54 -9.58
CA THR A 653 36.09 29.00 -10.36
C THR A 653 37.30 28.10 -10.15
N ASP A 654 37.91 27.74 -11.27
CA ASP A 654 39.28 27.30 -11.52
C ASP A 654 39.92 26.32 -10.50
N ASN A 655 40.09 25.07 -10.96
CA ASN A 655 40.87 23.96 -10.40
C ASN A 655 40.22 22.98 -9.40
N PHE A 656 38.90 23.00 -9.17
CA PHE A 656 38.23 21.95 -8.37
C PHE A 656 37.33 21.05 -9.25
N TYR A 657 37.75 19.81 -9.44
CA TYR A 657 37.24 18.83 -10.42
C TYR A 657 35.75 18.45 -10.28
N LYS A 658 35.13 18.13 -11.43
CA LYS A 658 33.74 17.63 -11.60
C LYS A 658 33.55 16.25 -10.96
N LEU A 659 32.87 16.17 -9.82
CA LEU A 659 32.37 14.90 -9.28
C LEU A 659 31.09 14.48 -10.04
N ASN A 660 31.15 13.36 -10.75
CA ASN A 660 30.02 12.81 -11.52
C ASN A 660 29.10 12.00 -10.60
N LEU A 661 28.08 12.65 -10.02
CA LEU A 661 27.25 12.09 -8.94
C LEU A 661 25.89 11.62 -9.47
N LYS A 662 25.81 10.35 -9.94
CA LYS A 662 24.62 9.77 -10.59
C LYS A 662 23.52 9.25 -9.65
N ASN A 663 23.75 9.13 -8.33
CA ASN A 663 22.82 8.50 -7.37
C ASN A 663 22.16 9.52 -6.41
N LYS A 664 20.95 9.20 -5.92
CA LYS A 664 20.23 9.97 -4.88
C LYS A 664 21.04 10.01 -3.58
N GLN A 665 21.41 11.20 -3.11
CA GLN A 665 22.25 11.38 -1.93
C GLN A 665 21.43 11.66 -0.68
N TYR A 666 21.82 11.07 0.45
CA TYR A 666 21.25 11.36 1.76
C TYR A 666 22.31 11.31 2.86
N SER A 667 22.02 12.05 3.94
CA SER A 667 22.74 11.96 5.21
C SER A 667 21.77 11.76 6.37
N HIS A 668 22.27 11.07 7.39
CA HIS A 668 21.61 10.85 8.66
C HIS A 668 22.57 11.30 9.77
N GLU A 669 22.17 12.30 10.54
CA GLU A 669 22.98 12.92 11.58
C GLU A 669 22.28 12.79 12.94
N THR A 670 23.02 12.39 13.97
CA THR A 670 22.51 12.35 15.35
C THR A 670 23.37 13.19 16.27
N PHE A 671 22.75 14.10 17.01
CA PHE A 671 23.37 14.99 17.98
C PHE A 671 22.94 14.62 19.39
N TYR A 672 23.89 14.63 20.33
CA TYR A 672 23.64 14.38 21.75
C TYR A 672 24.21 15.51 22.60
N TYR A 673 23.44 15.97 23.57
CA TYR A 673 23.82 17.05 24.48
C TYR A 673 23.90 16.54 25.91
N LYS A 674 24.99 16.88 26.59
CA LYS A 674 25.24 16.51 27.99
C LYS A 674 25.31 17.77 28.85
N LYS A 675 24.71 17.70 30.04
CA LYS A 675 24.75 18.80 31.00
C LYS A 675 26.05 18.76 31.81
N THR A 676 26.82 19.84 31.76
CA THR A 676 28.07 20.05 32.50
C THR A 676 28.06 21.49 33.03
N ASN A 677 28.50 21.73 34.27
CA ASN A 677 28.56 23.08 34.86
C ASN A 677 27.26 23.89 34.72
N GLY A 678 26.09 23.23 34.84
CA GLY A 678 24.79 23.87 34.75
C GLY A 678 24.23 24.06 33.33
N PHE A 679 25.05 23.93 32.28
CA PHE A 679 24.65 24.12 30.89
C PHE A 679 24.75 22.84 30.07
N TYR A 680 23.96 22.72 29.00
CA TYR A 680 24.09 21.65 28.02
C TYR A 680 25.14 22.02 26.98
N TYR A 681 26.00 21.07 26.64
CA TYR A 681 26.99 21.18 25.56
C TYR A 681 26.86 20.00 24.61
N LEU A 682 27.19 20.21 23.34
CA LEU A 682 27.33 19.12 22.38
C LEU A 682 28.36 18.13 22.93
N SER A 683 27.99 16.85 22.99
CA SER A 683 28.80 15.78 23.58
C SER A 683 29.14 14.69 22.58
N LYS A 684 28.27 14.46 21.59
CA LYS A 684 28.48 13.48 20.54
C LYS A 684 27.71 13.86 19.28
N HIS A 685 28.34 13.65 18.13
CA HIS A 685 27.77 13.85 16.79
C HIS A 685 28.13 12.65 15.92
N GLU A 686 27.13 11.99 15.36
CA GLU A 686 27.30 10.84 14.46
C GLU A 686 26.73 11.18 13.09
N VAL A 687 27.48 10.88 12.03
CA VAL A 687 27.10 11.16 10.64
C VAL A 687 27.25 9.90 9.80
N TYR A 688 26.15 9.48 9.19
CA TYR A 688 26.10 8.46 8.15
C TYR A 688 25.68 9.10 6.83
N SER A 689 26.32 8.76 5.72
CA SER A 689 25.90 9.20 4.39
C SER A 689 26.16 8.15 3.33
N ASN A 690 25.24 8.00 2.39
CA ASN A 690 25.38 7.07 1.27
C ASN A 690 26.32 7.56 0.16
N LEU A 691 26.95 8.73 0.35
CA LEU A 691 28.06 9.21 -0.49
C LEU A 691 29.25 8.25 -0.47
N ARG A 692 29.35 7.41 0.56
CA ARG A 692 30.30 6.30 0.67
C ARG A 692 29.60 5.09 1.26
N LYS A 693 29.71 3.95 0.60
CA LYS A 693 29.18 2.70 1.17
C LYS A 693 29.94 2.39 2.46
N ASN A 694 29.21 2.17 3.54
CA ASN A 694 29.69 1.61 4.80
C ASN A 694 30.74 2.47 5.53
N ILE A 695 30.69 3.81 5.46
CA ILE A 695 31.55 4.69 6.27
C ILE A 695 30.71 5.61 7.16
N VAL A 696 31.05 5.63 8.45
CA VAL A 696 30.45 6.50 9.47
C VAL A 696 31.51 7.42 10.06
N SER A 697 31.13 8.68 10.27
CA SER A 697 31.91 9.62 11.08
C SER A 697 31.29 9.73 12.47
N LYS A 698 32.09 9.54 13.51
CA LYS A 698 31.69 9.76 14.91
C LYS A 698 32.61 10.81 15.51
N THR A 699 32.02 11.83 16.14
CA THR A 699 32.77 12.84 16.88
C THR A 699 32.26 12.89 18.31
N THR A 700 33.15 12.75 19.28
CA THR A 700 32.89 13.00 20.71
C THR A 700 33.46 14.35 21.09
N TYR A 701 32.81 15.02 22.05
CA TYR A 701 33.18 16.35 22.50
C TYR A 701 33.20 16.40 24.03
N GLU A 702 34.21 17.06 24.57
CA GLU A 702 34.39 17.28 26.00
C GLU A 702 34.71 18.74 26.29
N LEU A 703 34.03 19.31 27.29
CA LEU A 703 34.29 20.69 27.72
C LEU A 703 35.68 20.79 28.35
N THR A 704 36.44 21.82 27.99
CA THR A 704 37.80 22.03 28.51
C THR A 704 37.90 23.28 29.37
N ASP A 705 38.86 23.29 30.30
CA ASP A 705 39.22 24.45 31.11
C ASP A 705 40.18 25.41 30.38
N LYS A 706 40.43 25.20 29.08
CA LYS A 706 41.32 26.06 28.29
C LYS A 706 40.77 27.49 28.22
N PRO A 707 41.58 28.53 28.44
CA PRO A 707 41.10 29.90 28.45
C PRO A 707 40.60 30.34 27.05
N HIS A 708 39.38 30.86 26.99
CA HIS A 708 38.80 31.45 25.78
C HIS A 708 39.38 32.88 25.59
N LYS A 709 40.32 33.07 24.67
CA LYS A 709 40.85 34.43 24.41
C LYS A 709 39.84 35.26 23.60
N LYS A 710 39.13 36.20 24.25
CA LYS A 710 38.43 37.30 23.56
C LYS A 710 39.45 38.11 22.76
N GLY A 711 39.25 38.26 21.44
CA GLY A 711 40.04 39.19 20.62
C GLY A 711 40.97 38.57 19.57
N PHE A 712 40.69 37.39 19.02
CA PHE A 712 41.37 36.93 17.81
C PHE A 712 40.99 37.82 16.61
N LYS A 713 41.88 38.75 16.22
CA LYS A 713 41.83 39.42 14.93
C LYS A 713 42.41 38.47 13.87
N ILE A 714 41.59 38.13 12.88
CA ILE A 714 42.03 37.42 11.67
C ILE A 714 42.93 38.39 10.89
N LYS A 715 44.21 38.06 10.68
CA LYS A 715 44.93 38.64 9.54
C LYS A 715 44.37 37.95 8.30
N HIS A 716 43.79 38.75 7.42
CA HIS A 716 43.19 38.32 6.15
C HIS A 716 44.17 37.51 5.29
#